data_AF-A0A932R560-F1
#
_entry.id   AF-A0A932R560-F1
#
_cell.length_a   1.000
_cell.length_b   1.000
_cell.length_c   1.000
_cell.angle_alpha   90.00
_cell.angle_beta   90.00
_cell.angle_gamma   90.00
#
_symmetry.space_group_name_H-M   'P 1'
#
loop_
_entity.id
_entity.type
_entity.pdbx_description
1 polymer ?
#
loop_
_entity_poly.entity_id
_entity_poly.type
_entity_poly.pdbx_seq_one_letter_code
_entity_poly.pdbx_strand_id
1 'polypeptide(L)'
;MRPGILVFIFLSLGSVLVSAEQSYNWSGASEESYWYSLYNANALIHSGLGIPLTGRDDLLSRVIAEAGFARGDRHGTNDLPVVIPYSAGRPEYVQSGSQKWTDKNQSQTIKTAAVAWTILAYVEQAKQMERLYHIDIGQNGETKLEAMLRGVLASEAADMLHMKMRDSASGLYMSQMNPGDAAATGMTPTDQFVMLWALAELSSLAEGYSMYEGRVSWVEASQWAEELYQSIMKYSKEHPEWMALSKEDMALFIQSLSAFAATSGNLSLLEGIVDKIQAHAGHLAAIGADAPLELKAKAVRALITAEQMTGDENLRTAALKLWDSIEASWDSANGLFSLPSSSNPNVYEYSTWDVGDLAGAYGAVIYGAGRQDQMDQYAQFFHQVVKASRLMTAEGAEAGGSSDGDEVPGSASAGGPLGMAPVFASKVQFSPDTKEWHVSNSNFETDGAMYLATQLMWIGQRDQQSYMGPPRYGLPLSRETQFMGLQKQIAELSAAKVDPAQVDAMKTLLQDLEDKVLGIQKKLIGPLSMVDDLKAVKDQLDDINTRLKTVEEKMTASSTDSANASEQISQIAKQITDLSTRLKTLEDIKIADQLTALTATVNDVKARLDAADKAKAASRITNDQTITLILIVLIALVGVTAYQWVMRRSKREAE
;
A
#
# COMPACT_ATOMS: atom_id res chain seq x y z
N MET A 1 -33.30 -60.58 -35.35
CA MET A 1 -34.23 -59.45 -35.11
C MET A 1 -34.34 -59.24 -33.60
N ARG A 2 -34.48 -57.98 -33.20
CA ARG A 2 -34.10 -57.36 -31.91
C ARG A 2 -34.55 -58.09 -30.62
N PRO A 3 -33.72 -58.08 -29.56
CA PRO A 3 -34.11 -58.48 -28.20
C PRO A 3 -34.81 -57.34 -27.46
N GLY A 4 -35.57 -57.73 -26.43
CA GLY A 4 -36.55 -56.92 -25.71
C GLY A 4 -35.99 -55.81 -24.82
N ILE A 5 -36.85 -54.82 -24.63
CA ILE A 5 -36.71 -53.62 -23.82
C ILE A 5 -36.81 -53.99 -22.33
N LEU A 6 -35.83 -53.59 -21.54
CA LEU A 6 -35.86 -53.62 -20.07
C LEU A 6 -35.82 -52.17 -19.59
N VAL A 7 -36.98 -51.66 -19.16
CA VAL A 7 -37.13 -50.34 -18.54
C VAL A 7 -36.78 -50.49 -17.05
N PHE A 8 -35.68 -49.89 -16.62
CA PHE A 8 -35.40 -49.69 -15.20
C PHE A 8 -36.14 -48.45 -14.72
N ILE A 9 -37.16 -48.65 -13.89
CA ILE A 9 -37.78 -47.61 -13.08
C ILE A 9 -36.86 -47.40 -11.87
N PHE A 10 -36.09 -46.31 -11.85
CA PHE A 10 -35.47 -45.82 -10.62
C PHE A 10 -36.51 -44.99 -9.87
N LEU A 11 -37.01 -45.54 -8.77
CA LEU A 11 -37.66 -44.80 -7.69
C LEU A 11 -36.57 -43.95 -7.01
N SER A 12 -36.45 -42.67 -7.36
CA SER A 12 -35.75 -41.71 -6.51
C SER A 12 -36.67 -41.34 -5.34
N LEU A 13 -36.40 -41.94 -4.19
CA LEU A 13 -36.82 -41.40 -2.90
C LEU A 13 -36.25 -39.97 -2.81
N GLY A 14 -37.15 -39.00 -2.75
CA GLY A 14 -36.82 -37.60 -2.56
C GLY A 14 -36.12 -37.39 -1.22
N SER A 15 -34.81 -37.22 -1.26
CA SER A 15 -34.11 -36.36 -0.32
C SER A 15 -34.47 -34.93 -0.70
N VAL A 16 -35.41 -34.34 0.04
CA VAL A 16 -35.47 -32.88 0.20
C VAL A 16 -34.15 -32.51 0.87
N LEU A 17 -33.14 -32.21 0.06
CA LEU A 17 -32.00 -31.42 0.49
C LEU A 17 -32.59 -30.04 0.80
N VAL A 18 -32.94 -29.83 2.06
CA VAL A 18 -32.95 -28.48 2.62
C VAL A 18 -31.52 -28.00 2.39
N SER A 19 -31.34 -27.11 1.41
CA SER A 19 -30.11 -26.34 1.31
C SER A 19 -29.96 -25.67 2.66
N ALA A 20 -28.97 -26.10 3.45
CA ALA A 20 -28.59 -25.32 4.62
C ALA A 20 -28.23 -23.95 4.07
N GLU A 21 -29.01 -22.94 4.43
CA GLU A 21 -28.68 -21.54 4.21
C GLU A 21 -27.26 -21.36 4.77
N GLN A 22 -26.28 -21.23 3.88
CA GLN A 22 -24.89 -21.12 4.28
C GLN A 22 -24.78 -19.78 4.98
N SER A 23 -24.71 -19.80 6.32
CA SER A 23 -24.65 -18.59 7.12
C SER A 23 -23.54 -17.68 6.59
N TYR A 24 -23.89 -16.44 6.27
CA TYR A 24 -22.95 -15.43 5.80
C TYR A 24 -21.75 -15.35 6.76
N ASN A 25 -20.54 -15.55 6.23
CA ASN A 25 -19.34 -15.77 7.02
C ASN A 25 -18.19 -14.88 6.55
N TRP A 26 -17.04 -14.99 7.23
CA TRP A 26 -15.83 -14.23 6.91
C TRP A 26 -15.44 -14.26 5.43
N SER A 27 -15.54 -15.42 4.76
CA SER A 27 -15.18 -15.53 3.35
C SER A 27 -16.10 -14.67 2.48
N GLY A 28 -17.41 -14.74 2.70
CA GLY A 28 -18.38 -13.90 1.98
C GLY A 28 -18.17 -12.42 2.25
N ALA A 29 -18.05 -12.05 3.54
CA ALA A 29 -17.84 -10.66 3.96
C ALA A 29 -16.57 -10.05 3.38
N SER A 30 -15.47 -10.78 3.43
CA SER A 30 -14.20 -10.26 2.92
C SER A 30 -14.13 -10.26 1.39
N GLU A 31 -14.79 -11.19 0.71
CA GLU A 31 -14.93 -11.17 -0.75
C GLU A 31 -15.78 -10.01 -1.26
N GLU A 32 -16.92 -9.78 -0.63
CA GLU A 32 -17.77 -8.64 -0.97
C GLU A 32 -17.15 -7.31 -0.57
N SER A 33 -16.34 -7.26 0.49
CA SER A 33 -15.53 -6.07 0.81
C SER A 33 -14.62 -5.66 -0.35
N TYR A 34 -13.96 -6.65 -0.98
CA TYR A 34 -13.13 -6.42 -2.16
C TYR A 34 -13.98 -5.90 -3.34
N TRP A 35 -15.10 -6.55 -3.65
CA TRP A 35 -15.93 -6.18 -4.79
C TRP A 35 -16.64 -4.84 -4.61
N TYR A 36 -17.20 -4.56 -3.43
CA TYR A 36 -17.88 -3.29 -3.16
C TYR A 36 -16.90 -2.11 -3.18
N SER A 37 -15.64 -2.31 -2.75
CA SER A 37 -14.58 -1.32 -2.95
C SER A 37 -14.39 -0.99 -4.43
N LEU A 38 -14.26 -2.02 -5.28
CA LEU A 38 -14.06 -1.85 -6.72
C LEU A 38 -15.27 -1.23 -7.41
N TYR A 39 -16.49 -1.70 -7.13
CA TYR A 39 -17.70 -1.17 -7.75
C TYR A 39 -17.92 0.30 -7.42
N ASN A 40 -17.74 0.69 -6.17
CA ASN A 40 -17.88 2.08 -5.75
C ASN A 40 -16.93 2.99 -6.55
N ALA A 41 -15.66 2.59 -6.65
CA ALA A 41 -14.66 3.35 -7.37
C ALA A 41 -14.89 3.32 -8.90
N ASN A 42 -15.29 2.18 -9.45
CA ASN A 42 -15.58 2.04 -10.88
C ASN A 42 -16.77 2.90 -11.33
N ALA A 43 -17.81 2.93 -10.51
CA ALA A 43 -18.96 3.79 -10.74
C ALA A 43 -18.55 5.28 -10.79
N LEU A 44 -17.63 5.72 -9.91
CA LEU A 44 -17.09 7.07 -9.93
C LEU A 44 -16.31 7.39 -11.21
N ILE A 45 -15.44 6.47 -11.68
CA ILE A 45 -14.64 6.67 -12.92
C ILE A 45 -15.53 7.04 -14.11
N HIS A 46 -16.70 6.42 -14.23
CA HIS A 46 -17.59 6.58 -15.39
C HIS A 46 -18.79 7.50 -15.14
N SER A 47 -18.90 8.06 -13.94
CA SER A 47 -20.06 8.83 -13.48
C SER A 47 -20.27 10.17 -14.20
N GLY A 48 -19.20 10.80 -14.70
CA GLY A 48 -19.22 12.22 -15.04
C GLY A 48 -19.22 13.15 -13.81
N LEU A 49 -19.02 12.60 -12.60
CA LEU A 49 -18.96 13.32 -11.33
C LEU A 49 -17.61 14.02 -11.10
N GLY A 50 -17.16 14.87 -12.03
CA GLY A 50 -15.90 15.59 -11.84
C GLY A 50 -15.25 16.08 -13.13
N ILE A 51 -13.97 16.42 -13.03
CA ILE A 51 -13.15 16.80 -14.18
C ILE A 51 -12.64 15.53 -14.88
N PRO A 52 -12.95 15.34 -16.17
CA PRO A 52 -12.51 14.16 -16.91
C PRO A 52 -11.04 14.25 -17.36
N LEU A 53 -10.47 13.09 -17.71
CA LEU A 53 -9.13 12.98 -18.29
C LEU A 53 -9.11 13.53 -19.72
N THR A 54 -8.65 14.77 -19.90
CA THR A 54 -8.56 15.42 -21.22
C THR A 54 -7.11 15.53 -21.71
N GLY A 55 -6.88 15.39 -23.02
CA GLY A 55 -5.56 15.64 -23.62
C GLY A 55 -4.53 14.54 -23.37
N ARG A 56 -4.98 13.33 -23.00
CA ARG A 56 -4.16 12.13 -22.73
C ARG A 56 -4.63 10.92 -23.54
N ASP A 57 -5.18 11.16 -24.74
CA ASP A 57 -5.75 10.11 -25.60
C ASP A 57 -4.72 9.05 -26.00
N ASP A 58 -3.44 9.44 -26.13
CA ASP A 58 -2.32 8.57 -26.44
C ASP A 58 -1.97 7.65 -25.27
N LEU A 59 -1.98 8.16 -24.03
CA LEU A 59 -1.78 7.39 -22.81
C LEU A 59 -2.90 6.38 -22.62
N LEU A 60 -4.16 6.82 -22.73
CA LEU A 60 -5.32 5.94 -22.67
C LEU A 60 -5.29 4.86 -23.77
N SER A 61 -4.97 5.24 -25.01
CA SER A 61 -4.83 4.28 -26.12
C SER A 61 -3.75 3.23 -25.86
N ARG A 62 -2.63 3.63 -25.22
CA ARG A 62 -1.55 2.71 -24.85
C ARG A 62 -2.01 1.72 -23.79
N VAL A 63 -2.65 2.20 -22.72
CA VAL A 63 -3.19 1.35 -21.65
C VAL A 63 -4.20 0.33 -22.20
N ILE A 64 -5.12 0.76 -23.06
CA ILE A 64 -6.11 -0.14 -23.70
C ILE A 64 -5.42 -1.20 -24.57
N ALA A 65 -4.44 -0.80 -25.38
CA ALA A 65 -3.72 -1.72 -26.25
C ALA A 65 -2.88 -2.74 -25.46
N GLU A 66 -2.22 -2.31 -24.39
CA GLU A 66 -1.41 -3.18 -23.51
C GLU A 66 -2.24 -4.18 -22.70
N ALA A 67 -3.51 -3.84 -22.44
CA ALA A 67 -4.50 -4.74 -21.88
C ALA A 67 -5.02 -5.78 -22.88
N GLY A 68 -4.66 -5.68 -24.17
CA GLY A 68 -5.00 -6.65 -25.21
C GLY A 68 -6.26 -6.30 -26.02
N PHE A 69 -6.76 -5.07 -25.90
CA PHE A 69 -7.95 -4.60 -26.64
C PHE A 69 -7.57 -3.82 -27.89
N ALA A 70 -8.45 -3.80 -28.90
CA ALA A 70 -8.16 -3.07 -30.13
C ALA A 70 -8.13 -1.56 -29.86
N ARG A 71 -7.29 -0.84 -30.61
CA ARG A 71 -7.21 0.61 -30.50
C ARG A 71 -8.53 1.24 -30.95
N GLY A 72 -9.30 1.74 -29.99
CA GLY A 72 -10.66 2.27 -30.21
C GLY A 72 -11.78 1.43 -29.60
N ASP A 73 -11.49 0.24 -29.07
CA ASP A 73 -12.39 -0.50 -28.19
C ASP A 73 -12.46 0.24 -26.85
N ARG A 74 -13.33 1.26 -26.81
CA ARG A 74 -13.78 1.84 -25.56
C ARG A 74 -14.77 0.86 -24.95
N HIS A 75 -14.27 -0.14 -24.23
CA HIS A 75 -15.09 -1.08 -23.46
C HIS A 75 -16.01 -0.28 -22.54
N GLY A 76 -17.29 -0.13 -22.90
CA GLY A 76 -18.32 0.52 -22.10
C GLY A 76 -18.22 2.04 -21.91
N THR A 77 -17.08 2.68 -22.16
CA THR A 77 -16.90 4.11 -21.88
C THR A 77 -17.24 4.98 -23.09
N ASN A 78 -18.50 5.39 -23.24
CA ASN A 78 -18.83 6.49 -24.16
C ASN A 78 -18.25 7.84 -23.70
N ASP A 79 -17.57 7.91 -22.55
CA ASP A 79 -17.08 9.13 -21.92
C ASP A 79 -15.67 8.98 -21.35
N LEU A 80 -14.98 10.12 -21.24
CA LEU A 80 -13.65 10.20 -20.64
C LEU A 80 -13.74 9.92 -19.13
N PRO A 81 -12.84 9.09 -18.57
CA PRO A 81 -12.76 8.81 -17.13
C PRO A 81 -12.67 10.07 -16.26
N VAL A 82 -13.36 10.10 -15.12
CA VAL A 82 -13.20 11.14 -14.09
C VAL A 82 -11.83 11.00 -13.42
N VAL A 83 -11.05 12.09 -13.42
CA VAL A 83 -9.74 12.17 -12.75
C VAL A 83 -9.86 12.90 -11.42
N ILE A 84 -10.48 14.09 -11.44
CA ILE A 84 -10.71 14.88 -10.23
C ILE A 84 -12.18 14.83 -9.89
N PRO A 85 -12.60 14.05 -8.89
CA PRO A 85 -14.00 14.00 -8.51
C PRO A 85 -14.45 15.29 -7.85
N TYR A 86 -15.71 15.65 -8.05
CA TYR A 86 -16.37 16.63 -7.18
C TYR A 86 -16.74 16.00 -5.84
N SER A 87 -17.06 16.83 -4.86
CA SER A 87 -17.20 16.38 -3.47
C SER A 87 -18.44 15.51 -3.22
N ALA A 88 -19.50 15.65 -4.04
CA ALA A 88 -20.73 14.89 -3.88
C ALA A 88 -21.61 14.91 -5.14
N GLY A 89 -22.48 13.90 -5.28
CA GLY A 89 -23.54 13.89 -6.29
C GLY A 89 -24.57 12.78 -6.08
N ARG A 90 -25.53 12.68 -7.01
CA ARG A 90 -26.59 11.67 -6.95
C ARG A 90 -26.28 10.52 -7.91
N PRO A 91 -26.20 9.27 -7.44
CA PRO A 91 -25.80 8.13 -8.27
C PRO A 91 -26.92 7.60 -9.19
N GLU A 92 -27.96 8.39 -9.47
CA GLU A 92 -29.04 8.03 -10.39
C GLU A 92 -28.56 8.19 -11.84
N TYR A 93 -28.81 7.17 -12.68
CA TYR A 93 -28.40 7.24 -14.09
C TYR A 93 -29.24 8.22 -14.91
N VAL A 94 -28.60 8.94 -15.83
CA VAL A 94 -29.30 9.86 -16.76
C VAL A 94 -29.93 9.16 -17.96
N GLN A 95 -29.45 7.97 -18.31
CA GLN A 95 -29.95 7.19 -19.44
C GLN A 95 -29.79 5.69 -19.14
N SER A 96 -30.74 4.87 -19.60
CA SER A 96 -30.63 3.41 -19.50
C SER A 96 -29.38 2.92 -20.24
N GLY A 97 -28.56 2.10 -19.57
CA GLY A 97 -27.32 1.56 -20.14
C GLY A 97 -26.15 2.56 -20.21
N SER A 98 -26.25 3.75 -19.62
CA SER A 98 -25.09 4.62 -19.35
C SER A 98 -24.68 4.51 -17.90
N GLN A 99 -23.40 4.75 -17.64
CA GLN A 99 -22.85 4.91 -16.30
C GLN A 99 -22.84 6.37 -15.83
N LYS A 100 -23.30 7.32 -16.65
CA LYS A 100 -23.39 8.74 -16.28
C LYS A 100 -24.46 9.00 -15.24
N TRP A 101 -24.11 9.83 -14.28
CA TRP A 101 -24.98 10.25 -13.20
C TRP A 101 -25.65 11.58 -13.52
N THR A 102 -26.74 11.86 -12.82
CA THR A 102 -27.44 13.14 -12.94
C THR A 102 -26.60 14.30 -12.42
N ASP A 103 -26.58 15.39 -13.19
CA ASP A 103 -26.00 16.68 -12.80
C ASP A 103 -26.86 17.40 -11.74
N LYS A 104 -28.08 16.93 -11.50
CA LYS A 104 -28.99 17.48 -10.52
C LYS A 104 -28.40 17.37 -9.11
N ASN A 105 -28.15 18.53 -8.49
CA ASN A 105 -27.56 18.67 -7.16
C ASN A 105 -26.14 18.08 -7.05
N GLN A 106 -25.44 17.92 -8.17
CA GLN A 106 -24.02 17.62 -8.17
C GLN A 106 -23.25 18.81 -7.57
N SER A 107 -22.38 18.53 -6.61
CA SER A 107 -21.42 19.51 -6.13
C SER A 107 -20.50 19.90 -7.28
N GLN A 108 -20.14 21.17 -7.39
CA GLN A 108 -19.01 21.60 -8.24
C GLN A 108 -17.75 21.89 -7.40
N THR A 109 -17.75 21.53 -6.13
CA THR A 109 -16.61 21.75 -5.25
C THR A 109 -15.67 20.56 -5.32
N ILE A 110 -14.39 20.84 -5.52
CA ILE A 110 -13.29 19.88 -5.37
C ILE A 110 -12.72 20.07 -3.97
N LYS A 111 -12.61 18.99 -3.20
CA LYS A 111 -11.96 18.98 -1.89
C LYS A 111 -10.65 18.20 -1.96
N THR A 112 -9.60 18.71 -1.33
CA THR A 112 -8.30 18.01 -1.27
C THR A 112 -8.44 16.63 -0.63
N ALA A 113 -9.14 16.52 0.51
CA ALA A 113 -9.40 15.22 1.13
C ALA A 113 -10.15 14.24 0.21
N ALA A 114 -11.15 14.69 -0.56
CA ALA A 114 -11.90 13.82 -1.47
C ALA A 114 -10.99 13.24 -2.55
N VAL A 115 -10.15 14.09 -3.17
CA VAL A 115 -9.22 13.63 -4.21
C VAL A 115 -8.13 12.75 -3.62
N ALA A 116 -7.59 13.08 -2.44
CA ALA A 116 -6.59 12.27 -1.77
C ALA A 116 -7.10 10.85 -1.46
N TRP A 117 -8.33 10.71 -0.94
CA TRP A 117 -8.95 9.41 -0.74
C TRP A 117 -9.21 8.67 -2.06
N THR A 118 -9.54 9.38 -3.14
CA THR A 118 -9.65 8.77 -4.47
C THR A 118 -8.32 8.24 -4.97
N ILE A 119 -7.24 9.02 -4.88
CA ILE A 119 -5.88 8.58 -5.22
C ILE A 119 -5.52 7.33 -4.42
N LEU A 120 -5.72 7.37 -3.10
CA LEU A 120 -5.39 6.26 -2.22
C LEU A 120 -6.19 5.00 -2.57
N ALA A 121 -7.51 5.10 -2.73
CA ALA A 121 -8.33 3.97 -3.16
C ALA A 121 -7.88 3.40 -4.51
N TYR A 122 -7.64 4.25 -5.51
CA TYR A 122 -7.17 3.80 -6.83
C TYR A 122 -5.82 3.09 -6.74
N VAL A 123 -4.87 3.63 -5.97
CA VAL A 123 -3.56 3.02 -5.75
C VAL A 123 -3.70 1.64 -5.11
N GLU A 124 -4.47 1.51 -4.02
CA GLU A 124 -4.58 0.24 -3.30
C GLU A 124 -5.31 -0.83 -4.14
N GLN A 125 -6.34 -0.42 -4.90
CA GLN A 125 -7.03 -1.28 -5.86
C GLN A 125 -6.09 -1.72 -6.99
N ALA A 126 -5.31 -0.79 -7.55
CA ALA A 126 -4.31 -1.03 -8.58
C ALA A 126 -3.24 -2.05 -8.13
N LYS A 127 -2.71 -1.90 -6.91
CA LYS A 127 -1.78 -2.85 -6.28
C LYS A 127 -2.40 -4.25 -6.17
N GLN A 128 -3.62 -4.33 -5.66
CA GLN A 128 -4.27 -5.62 -5.45
C GLN A 128 -4.57 -6.32 -6.78
N MET A 129 -5.09 -5.59 -7.77
CA MET A 129 -5.45 -6.16 -9.06
C MET A 129 -4.21 -6.64 -9.82
N GLU A 130 -3.10 -5.88 -9.82
CA GLU A 130 -1.84 -6.35 -10.41
C GLU A 130 -1.34 -7.61 -9.69
N ARG A 131 -1.39 -7.64 -8.35
CA ARG A 131 -0.98 -8.82 -7.60
C ARG A 131 -1.79 -10.04 -8.01
N LEU A 132 -3.13 -9.93 -7.97
CA LEU A 132 -4.03 -11.02 -8.33
C LEU A 132 -3.76 -11.50 -9.76
N TYR A 133 -3.53 -10.57 -10.69
CA TYR A 133 -3.16 -10.88 -12.06
C TYR A 133 -1.88 -11.72 -12.17
N HIS A 134 -0.86 -11.43 -11.36
CA HIS A 134 0.42 -12.17 -11.35
C HIS A 134 0.35 -13.55 -10.67
N ILE A 135 -0.72 -13.83 -9.92
CA ILE A 135 -0.98 -15.14 -9.31
C ILE A 135 -2.14 -15.86 -9.99
N ASP A 136 -2.42 -15.50 -11.25
CA ASP A 136 -3.42 -16.11 -12.13
C ASP A 136 -4.88 -16.01 -11.65
N ILE A 137 -5.18 -15.04 -10.76
CA ILE A 137 -6.55 -14.74 -10.31
C ILE A 137 -7.07 -13.51 -11.05
N GLY A 138 -8.14 -13.68 -11.83
CA GLY A 138 -8.68 -12.61 -12.67
C GLY A 138 -7.71 -12.19 -13.79
N GLN A 139 -6.85 -13.09 -14.27
CA GLN A 139 -5.87 -12.80 -15.32
C GLN A 139 -6.54 -12.66 -16.71
N ASN A 140 -7.28 -11.57 -16.89
CA ASN A 140 -7.93 -11.20 -18.14
C ASN A 140 -7.59 -9.75 -18.54
N GLY A 141 -7.91 -9.39 -19.78
CA GLY A 141 -7.64 -8.04 -20.29
C GLY A 141 -8.35 -6.96 -19.49
N GLU A 142 -9.58 -7.21 -19.03
CA GLU A 142 -10.38 -6.24 -18.27
C GLU A 142 -9.74 -5.90 -16.93
N THR A 143 -9.31 -6.90 -16.16
CA THR A 143 -8.61 -6.70 -14.88
C THR A 143 -7.31 -5.94 -15.09
N LYS A 144 -6.56 -6.27 -16.15
CA LYS A 144 -5.31 -5.55 -16.48
C LYS A 144 -5.57 -4.09 -16.87
N LEU A 145 -6.61 -3.85 -17.68
CA LEU A 145 -7.04 -2.51 -18.07
C LEU A 145 -7.43 -1.68 -16.83
N GLU A 146 -8.28 -2.22 -15.98
CA GLU A 146 -8.74 -1.56 -14.76
C GLU A 146 -7.59 -1.26 -13.79
N ALA A 147 -6.67 -2.19 -13.59
CA ALA A 147 -5.48 -1.98 -12.75
C ALA A 147 -4.64 -0.81 -13.27
N MET A 148 -4.27 -0.86 -14.55
CA MET A 148 -3.47 0.19 -15.21
C MET A 148 -4.18 1.54 -15.21
N LEU A 149 -5.48 1.56 -15.53
CA LEU A 149 -6.28 2.78 -15.57
C LEU A 149 -6.30 3.47 -14.20
N ARG A 150 -6.51 2.73 -13.11
CA ARG A 150 -6.51 3.28 -11.75
C ARG A 150 -5.19 3.94 -11.38
N GLY A 151 -4.06 3.29 -11.69
CA GLY A 151 -2.73 3.87 -11.45
C GLY A 151 -2.50 5.16 -12.25
N VAL A 152 -2.92 5.19 -13.52
CA VAL A 152 -2.86 6.40 -14.35
C VAL A 152 -3.74 7.51 -13.80
N LEU A 153 -5.00 7.22 -13.46
CA LEU A 153 -5.92 8.22 -12.90
C LEU A 153 -5.43 8.77 -11.57
N ALA A 154 -4.84 7.94 -10.71
CA ALA A 154 -4.23 8.37 -9.45
C ALA A 154 -3.06 9.33 -9.69
N SER A 155 -2.17 9.01 -10.65
CA SER A 155 -1.04 9.86 -11.02
C SER A 155 -1.48 11.20 -11.60
N GLU A 156 -2.45 11.19 -12.52
CA GLU A 156 -2.98 12.41 -13.14
C GLU A 156 -3.74 13.27 -12.13
N ALA A 157 -4.46 12.65 -11.18
CA ALA A 157 -5.12 13.38 -10.11
C ALA A 157 -4.10 14.09 -9.19
N ALA A 158 -3.01 13.41 -8.84
CA ALA A 158 -1.93 13.99 -8.04
C ALA A 158 -1.26 15.18 -8.76
N ASP A 159 -0.90 15.01 -10.04
CA ASP A 159 -0.31 16.07 -10.87
C ASP A 159 -1.22 17.30 -10.96
N MET A 160 -2.50 17.08 -11.30
CA MET A 160 -3.47 18.16 -11.40
C MET A 160 -3.66 18.91 -10.09
N LEU A 161 -3.72 18.23 -8.95
CA LEU A 161 -3.82 18.90 -7.65
C LEU A 161 -2.53 19.64 -7.29
N HIS A 162 -1.37 19.05 -7.57
CA HIS A 162 -0.10 19.69 -7.33
C HIS A 162 0.01 21.01 -8.11
N MET A 163 -0.47 21.06 -9.35
CA MET A 163 -0.48 22.27 -10.15
C MET A 163 -1.55 23.30 -9.76
N LYS A 164 -2.74 22.85 -9.33
CA LYS A 164 -3.92 23.75 -9.20
C LYS A 164 -4.31 24.09 -7.78
N MET A 165 -4.02 23.21 -6.82
CA MET A 165 -4.49 23.35 -5.44
C MET A 165 -3.35 23.58 -4.45
N ARG A 166 -2.09 23.53 -4.88
CA ARG A 166 -0.95 23.82 -4.03
C ARG A 166 -0.72 25.33 -3.92
N ASP A 167 -0.75 25.84 -2.70
CA ASP A 167 -0.44 27.23 -2.40
C ASP A 167 1.07 27.48 -2.54
N SER A 168 1.44 28.51 -3.30
CA SER A 168 2.84 28.80 -3.63
C SER A 168 3.63 29.39 -2.46
N ALA A 169 2.97 30.00 -1.46
CA ALA A 169 3.64 30.61 -0.33
C ALA A 169 4.00 29.58 0.76
N SER A 170 3.07 28.70 1.09
CA SER A 170 3.22 27.66 2.12
C SER A 170 3.74 26.33 1.55
N GLY A 171 3.46 26.04 0.28
CA GLY A 171 3.65 24.72 -0.33
C GLY A 171 2.62 23.68 0.15
N LEU A 172 1.57 24.08 0.86
CA LEU A 172 0.47 23.22 1.31
C LEU A 172 -0.69 23.21 0.30
N TYR A 173 -1.55 22.21 0.40
CA TYR A 173 -2.75 22.10 -0.42
C TYR A 173 -3.90 22.88 0.19
N MET A 174 -4.61 23.65 -0.65
CA MET A 174 -5.80 24.37 -0.23
C MET A 174 -6.94 23.38 0.01
N SER A 175 -7.84 23.62 0.97
CA SER A 175 -8.86 22.63 1.36
C SER A 175 -9.90 22.37 0.28
N GLN A 176 -10.37 23.42 -0.39
CA GLN A 176 -11.39 23.28 -1.42
C GLN A 176 -11.33 24.37 -2.50
N MET A 177 -11.69 24.02 -3.73
CA MET A 177 -11.84 24.94 -4.86
C MET A 177 -13.12 24.63 -5.65
N ASN A 178 -13.72 25.62 -6.31
CA ASN A 178 -14.63 25.35 -7.43
C ASN A 178 -13.89 25.55 -8.76
N PRO A 179 -14.16 24.73 -9.79
CA PRO A 179 -13.66 24.96 -11.14
C PRO A 179 -14.07 26.35 -11.64
N GLY A 180 -13.08 27.18 -11.98
CA GLY A 180 -13.28 28.53 -12.50
C GLY A 180 -13.15 29.64 -11.46
N ASP A 181 -13.11 29.32 -10.17
CA ASP A 181 -12.77 30.30 -9.13
C ASP A 181 -11.27 30.61 -9.14
N ALA A 182 -10.93 31.87 -8.91
CA ALA A 182 -9.54 32.35 -8.89
C ALA A 182 -8.79 31.99 -7.59
N ALA A 183 -9.50 31.58 -6.53
CA ALA A 183 -8.91 31.29 -5.23
C ALA A 183 -9.61 30.12 -4.54
N ALA A 184 -8.84 29.12 -4.15
CA ALA A 184 -9.31 28.08 -3.25
C ALA A 184 -9.26 28.58 -1.79
N THR A 185 -9.96 27.90 -0.89
CA THR A 185 -10.16 28.40 0.50
C THR A 185 -9.59 27.43 1.53
N GLY A 186 -8.92 27.99 2.55
CA GLY A 186 -8.46 27.28 3.74
C GLY A 186 -7.30 26.31 3.51
N MET A 187 -6.67 25.90 4.61
CA MET A 187 -5.73 24.77 4.67
C MET A 187 -5.98 24.06 6.00
N THR A 188 -6.42 22.81 5.96
CA THR A 188 -6.62 22.01 7.19
C THR A 188 -5.51 20.97 7.34
N PRO A 189 -5.13 20.61 8.58
CA PRO A 189 -4.23 19.48 8.82
C PRO A 189 -4.73 18.19 8.18
N THR A 190 -6.03 17.91 8.30
CA THR A 190 -6.68 16.72 7.73
C THR A 190 -6.37 16.57 6.24
N ASP A 191 -6.56 17.64 5.45
CA ASP A 191 -6.28 17.65 4.01
C ASP A 191 -4.81 17.35 3.70
N GLN A 192 -3.89 17.89 4.50
CA GLN A 192 -2.45 17.68 4.27
C GLN A 192 -2.04 16.25 4.60
N PHE A 193 -2.57 15.69 5.69
CA PHE A 193 -2.20 14.36 6.14
C PHE A 193 -2.71 13.28 5.19
N VAL A 194 -3.97 13.38 4.74
CA VAL A 194 -4.48 12.42 3.75
C VAL A 194 -3.77 12.58 2.39
N MET A 195 -3.43 13.80 1.98
CA MET A 195 -2.67 13.99 0.73
C MET A 195 -1.24 13.45 0.84
N LEU A 196 -0.55 13.67 1.97
CA LEU A 196 0.77 13.09 2.22
C LEU A 196 0.73 11.56 2.13
N TRP A 197 -0.31 10.96 2.71
CA TRP A 197 -0.51 9.53 2.62
C TRP A 197 -0.75 9.08 1.17
N ALA A 198 -1.65 9.74 0.45
CA ALA A 198 -1.95 9.40 -0.95
C ALA A 198 -0.69 9.48 -1.84
N LEU A 199 0.14 10.52 -1.69
CA LEU A 199 1.38 10.69 -2.44
C LEU A 199 2.44 9.64 -2.07
N ALA A 200 2.55 9.29 -0.79
CA ALA A 200 3.42 8.21 -0.34
C ALA A 200 3.03 6.87 -1.00
N GLU A 201 1.74 6.53 -0.99
CA GLU A 201 1.27 5.28 -1.58
C GLU A 201 1.39 5.26 -3.11
N LEU A 202 1.20 6.41 -3.77
CA LEU A 202 1.45 6.56 -5.20
C LEU A 202 2.94 6.31 -5.54
N SER A 203 3.86 6.79 -4.72
CA SER A 203 5.29 6.47 -4.84
C SER A 203 5.53 4.96 -4.71
N SER A 204 4.90 4.30 -3.72
CA SER A 204 5.01 2.85 -3.56
C SER A 204 4.47 2.06 -4.75
N LEU A 205 3.39 2.54 -5.40
CA LEU A 205 2.85 1.94 -6.62
C LEU A 205 3.89 2.01 -7.74
N ALA A 206 4.46 3.20 -7.96
CA ALA A 206 5.42 3.44 -9.03
C ALA A 206 6.73 2.65 -8.87
N GLU A 207 7.18 2.40 -7.63
CA GLU A 207 8.40 1.64 -7.36
C GLU A 207 8.18 0.11 -7.44
N GLY A 208 7.07 -0.37 -6.88
CA GLY A 208 6.91 -1.78 -6.53
C GLY A 208 6.25 -2.65 -7.59
N TYR A 209 5.65 -2.05 -8.61
CA TYR A 209 4.65 -2.71 -9.43
C TYR A 209 4.89 -2.49 -10.94
N SER A 210 4.98 -3.59 -11.67
CA SER A 210 5.44 -3.63 -13.07
C SER A 210 4.46 -3.02 -14.06
N MET A 211 3.15 -3.03 -13.76
CA MET A 211 2.15 -2.43 -14.66
C MET A 211 2.28 -0.90 -14.74
N TYR A 212 3.00 -0.26 -13.81
CA TYR A 212 3.09 1.20 -13.71
C TYR A 212 4.44 1.75 -14.14
N GLU A 213 5.40 0.88 -14.49
CA GLU A 213 6.70 1.29 -15.00
C GLU A 213 6.56 2.16 -16.26
N GLY A 214 7.12 3.36 -16.22
CA GLY A 214 7.03 4.35 -17.30
C GLY A 214 5.65 5.02 -17.46
N ARG A 215 4.67 4.70 -16.60
CA ARG A 215 3.32 5.31 -16.58
C ARG A 215 3.12 6.21 -15.37
N VAL A 216 3.68 5.81 -14.22
CA VAL A 216 3.68 6.59 -12.99
C VAL A 216 5.13 6.87 -12.61
N SER A 217 5.48 8.13 -12.40
CA SER A 217 6.84 8.52 -12.06
C SER A 217 7.09 8.38 -10.56
N TRP A 218 7.91 7.40 -10.19
CA TRP A 218 8.35 7.23 -8.80
C TRP A 218 9.09 8.47 -8.29
N VAL A 219 9.94 9.08 -9.12
CA VAL A 219 10.73 10.27 -8.75
C VAL A 219 9.80 11.43 -8.40
N GLU A 220 8.80 11.70 -9.24
CA GLU A 220 7.87 12.81 -9.03
C GLU A 220 6.98 12.55 -7.81
N ALA A 221 6.37 11.35 -7.69
CA ALA A 221 5.51 11.02 -6.57
C ALA A 221 6.26 11.09 -5.22
N SER A 222 7.50 10.59 -5.18
CA SER A 222 8.35 10.65 -3.98
C SER A 222 8.75 12.08 -3.65
N GLN A 223 9.09 12.89 -4.66
CA GLN A 223 9.41 14.29 -4.48
C GLN A 223 8.22 15.08 -3.95
N TRP A 224 7.01 14.87 -4.49
CA TRP A 224 5.81 15.54 -3.99
C TRP A 224 5.49 15.19 -2.54
N ALA A 225 5.64 13.91 -2.15
CA ALA A 225 5.43 13.49 -0.77
C ALA A 225 6.45 14.15 0.19
N GLU A 226 7.74 14.16 -0.20
CA GLU A 226 8.81 14.78 0.58
C GLU A 226 8.59 16.30 0.71
N GLU A 227 8.30 16.99 -0.39
CA GLU A 227 8.03 18.42 -0.38
C GLU A 227 6.83 18.77 0.49
N LEU A 228 5.75 17.98 0.44
CA LEU A 228 4.58 18.18 1.29
C LEU A 228 4.94 17.96 2.76
N TYR A 229 5.66 16.90 3.10
CA TYR A 229 6.12 16.66 4.47
C TYR A 229 6.94 17.85 5.00
N GLN A 230 7.91 18.33 4.21
CA GLN A 230 8.72 19.49 4.59
C GLN A 230 7.87 20.76 4.75
N SER A 231 6.90 21.00 3.87
CA SER A 231 5.96 22.11 3.99
C SER A 231 5.11 22.02 5.26
N ILE A 232 4.59 20.84 5.62
CA ILE A 232 3.85 20.61 6.87
C ILE A 232 4.76 20.91 8.08
N MET A 233 5.99 20.40 8.08
CA MET A 233 6.93 20.59 9.18
C MET A 233 7.37 22.05 9.32
N LYS A 234 7.56 22.76 8.22
CA LYS A 234 7.88 24.19 8.22
C LYS A 234 6.69 25.01 8.73
N TYR A 235 5.51 24.80 8.14
CA TYR A 235 4.31 25.55 8.46
C TYR A 235 3.91 25.37 9.93
N SER A 236 3.95 24.15 10.45
CA SER A 236 3.67 23.86 11.86
C SER A 236 4.62 24.54 12.85
N LYS A 237 5.88 24.79 12.46
CA LYS A 237 6.83 25.54 13.29
C LYS A 237 6.50 27.02 13.33
N GLU A 238 6.03 27.57 12.22
CA GLU A 238 5.62 28.98 12.08
C GLU A 238 4.22 29.22 12.68
N HIS A 239 3.38 28.19 12.72
CA HIS A 239 2.00 28.18 13.20
C HIS A 239 1.74 27.02 14.17
N PRO A 240 2.29 27.05 15.42
CA PRO A 240 2.13 25.94 16.37
C PRO A 240 0.66 25.60 16.69
N GLU A 241 -0.22 26.59 16.66
CA GLU A 241 -1.66 26.42 16.85
C GLU A 241 -2.31 25.54 15.78
N TRP A 242 -1.75 25.50 14.57
CA TRP A 242 -2.24 24.66 13.48
C TRP A 242 -1.99 23.16 13.75
N MET A 243 -0.99 22.85 14.59
CA MET A 243 -0.73 21.49 15.08
C MET A 243 -1.36 21.18 16.45
N ALA A 244 -2.27 22.01 16.94
CA ALA A 244 -3.14 21.65 18.06
C ALA A 244 -4.21 20.66 17.58
N LEU A 245 -3.77 19.47 17.17
CA LEU A 245 -4.58 18.48 16.48
C LEU A 245 -5.71 17.93 17.37
N SER A 246 -6.88 17.70 16.76
CA SER A 246 -7.90 16.83 17.35
C SER A 246 -7.37 15.40 17.46
N LYS A 247 -7.96 14.54 18.31
CA LYS A 247 -7.50 13.15 18.43
C LYS A 247 -7.73 12.38 17.13
N GLU A 248 -8.77 12.74 16.40
CA GLU A 248 -9.09 12.25 15.06
C GLU A 248 -7.98 12.60 14.07
N ASP A 249 -7.52 13.86 14.07
CA ASP A 249 -6.40 14.29 13.23
C ASP A 249 -5.07 13.68 13.67
N MET A 250 -4.84 13.44 14.96
CA MET A 250 -3.66 12.72 15.44
C MET A 250 -3.62 11.28 14.90
N ALA A 251 -4.77 10.59 14.89
CA ALA A 251 -4.87 9.25 14.34
C ALA A 251 -4.54 9.25 12.83
N LEU A 252 -5.09 10.20 12.06
CA LEU A 252 -4.77 10.35 10.65
C LEU A 252 -3.30 10.75 10.42
N PHE A 253 -2.75 11.63 11.26
CA PHE A 253 -1.35 12.06 11.17
C PHE A 253 -0.39 10.89 11.33
N ILE A 254 -0.60 10.02 12.34
CA ILE A 254 0.19 8.80 12.54
C ILE A 254 0.17 7.92 11.30
N GLN A 255 -1.00 7.72 10.69
CA GLN A 255 -1.14 6.88 9.50
C GLN A 255 -0.40 7.49 8.30
N SER A 256 -0.55 8.80 8.09
CA SER A 256 0.15 9.51 7.01
C SER A 256 1.67 9.48 7.15
N LEU A 257 2.17 9.68 8.37
CA LEU A 257 3.60 9.63 8.68
C LEU A 257 4.15 8.21 8.54
N SER A 258 3.38 7.20 8.93
CA SER A 258 3.76 5.80 8.75
C SER A 258 3.91 5.46 7.27
N ALA A 259 2.92 5.83 6.44
CA ALA A 259 2.99 5.61 5.00
C ALA A 259 4.16 6.37 4.35
N PHE A 260 4.37 7.63 4.75
CA PHE A 260 5.49 8.42 4.25
C PHE A 260 6.86 7.87 4.67
N ALA A 261 7.04 7.49 5.93
CA ALA A 261 8.27 6.87 6.42
C ALA A 261 8.57 5.54 5.72
N ALA A 262 7.51 4.80 5.40
CA ALA A 262 7.58 3.56 4.66
C ALA A 262 8.17 3.75 3.25
N THR A 263 7.81 4.82 2.56
CA THR A 263 8.20 5.06 1.16
C THR A 263 9.33 6.07 1.01
N SER A 264 9.72 6.75 2.08
CA SER A 264 10.83 7.70 2.06
C SER A 264 12.16 6.96 1.92
N GLY A 265 12.92 7.32 0.88
CA GLY A 265 14.34 6.94 0.75
C GLY A 265 15.27 7.74 1.65
N ASN A 266 14.76 8.70 2.43
CA ASN A 266 15.57 9.61 3.24
C ASN A 266 15.63 9.18 4.72
N LEU A 267 16.65 8.38 5.04
CA LEU A 267 16.85 7.85 6.39
C LEU A 267 17.00 8.92 7.48
N SER A 268 17.51 10.11 7.11
CA SER A 268 17.71 11.19 8.08
C SER A 268 16.39 11.76 8.65
N LEU A 269 15.26 11.51 8.00
CA LEU A 269 13.95 11.95 8.45
C LEU A 269 13.26 10.94 9.36
N LEU A 270 13.62 9.66 9.25
CA LEU A 270 12.86 8.57 9.87
C LEU A 270 12.84 8.69 11.39
N GLU A 271 13.96 9.03 12.04
CA GLU A 271 14.04 9.25 13.50
C GLU A 271 13.05 10.30 13.97
N GLY A 272 13.07 11.47 13.32
CA GLY A 272 12.12 12.54 13.63
C GLY A 272 10.66 12.15 13.37
N ILE A 273 10.39 11.30 12.38
CA ILE A 273 9.04 10.80 12.10
C ILE A 273 8.57 9.82 13.18
N VAL A 274 9.40 8.84 13.55
CA VAL A 274 9.03 7.84 14.59
C VAL A 274 8.82 8.53 15.94
N ASP A 275 9.62 9.54 16.28
CA ASP A 275 9.41 10.32 17.49
C ASP A 275 8.10 11.12 17.49
N LYS A 276 7.73 11.70 16.34
CA LYS A 276 6.41 12.35 16.17
C LYS A 276 5.28 11.34 16.31
N ILE A 277 5.40 10.16 15.70
CA ILE A 277 4.41 9.10 15.83
C ILE A 277 4.23 8.72 17.29
N GLN A 278 5.31 8.48 18.03
CA GLN A 278 5.22 8.07 19.43
C GLN A 278 4.60 9.16 20.33
N ALA A 279 4.98 10.42 20.11
CA ALA A 279 4.40 11.54 20.85
C ALA A 279 2.87 11.62 20.68
N HIS A 280 2.37 11.50 19.45
CA HIS A 280 0.94 11.55 19.18
C HIS A 280 0.21 10.27 19.62
N ALA A 281 0.86 9.11 19.50
CA ALA A 281 0.32 7.84 19.96
C ALA A 281 0.08 7.83 21.48
N GLY A 282 0.96 8.47 22.26
CA GLY A 282 0.75 8.63 23.71
C GLY A 282 -0.54 9.36 24.07
N HIS A 283 -0.97 10.35 23.26
CA HIS A 283 -2.25 11.04 23.45
C HIS A 283 -3.45 10.16 23.09
N LEU A 284 -3.32 9.30 22.08
CA LEU A 284 -4.36 8.34 21.71
C LEU A 284 -4.48 7.20 22.73
N ALA A 285 -3.37 6.73 23.29
CA ALA A 285 -3.35 5.70 24.33
C ALA A 285 -4.07 6.15 25.62
N ALA A 286 -4.20 7.46 25.83
CA ALA A 286 -4.93 8.06 26.94
C ALA A 286 -6.44 8.24 26.67
N ILE A 287 -6.97 7.76 25.54
CA ILE A 287 -8.41 7.79 25.26
C ILE A 287 -9.16 6.91 26.28
N GLY A 288 -10.19 7.51 26.90
CA GLY A 288 -11.06 6.83 27.86
C GLY A 288 -12.09 5.94 27.19
N ALA A 289 -12.67 5.02 27.97
CA ALA A 289 -13.71 4.10 27.48
C ALA A 289 -15.02 4.82 27.08
N ASP A 290 -15.24 6.02 27.61
CA ASP A 290 -16.37 6.92 27.38
C ASP A 290 -16.25 7.76 26.10
N ALA A 291 -15.10 7.68 25.41
CA ALA A 291 -14.94 8.35 24.12
C ALA A 291 -15.89 7.78 23.06
N PRO A 292 -16.28 8.59 22.06
CA PRO A 292 -17.11 8.14 20.94
C PRO A 292 -16.50 6.93 20.23
N LEU A 293 -17.35 6.05 19.74
CA LEU A 293 -16.97 4.75 19.20
C LEU A 293 -16.08 4.90 17.96
N GLU A 294 -16.43 5.84 17.10
CA GLU A 294 -15.70 6.23 15.89
C GLU A 294 -14.28 6.69 16.22
N LEU A 295 -14.10 7.52 17.25
CA LEU A 295 -12.78 7.95 17.71
C LEU A 295 -11.98 6.78 18.28
N LYS A 296 -12.61 5.89 19.05
CA LYS A 296 -11.95 4.67 19.55
C LYS A 296 -11.48 3.79 18.38
N ALA A 297 -12.30 3.60 17.36
CA ALA A 297 -11.96 2.79 16.19
C ALA A 297 -10.76 3.38 15.41
N LYS A 298 -10.75 4.69 15.15
CA LYS A 298 -9.59 5.39 14.56
C LYS A 298 -8.32 5.22 15.42
N ALA A 299 -8.46 5.37 16.74
CA ALA A 299 -7.35 5.26 17.67
C ALA A 299 -6.77 3.85 17.75
N VAL A 300 -7.60 2.80 17.77
CA VAL A 300 -7.16 1.39 17.69
C VAL A 300 -6.25 1.21 16.48
N ARG A 301 -6.71 1.67 15.31
CA ARG A 301 -5.95 1.54 14.07
C ARG A 301 -4.61 2.28 14.15
N ALA A 302 -4.61 3.54 14.59
CA ALA A 302 -3.41 4.36 14.68
C ALA A 302 -2.41 3.85 15.74
N LEU A 303 -2.89 3.33 16.87
CA LEU A 303 -2.04 2.76 17.92
C LEU A 303 -1.36 1.47 17.48
N ILE A 304 -2.05 0.62 16.71
CA ILE A 304 -1.43 -0.57 16.11
C ILE A 304 -0.38 -0.15 15.07
N THR A 305 -0.62 0.90 14.27
CA THR A 305 0.43 1.45 13.39
C THR A 305 1.63 1.94 14.17
N ALA A 306 1.37 2.71 15.22
CA ALA A 306 2.40 3.34 16.02
C ALA A 306 3.23 2.28 16.75
N GLU A 307 2.61 1.22 17.27
CA GLU A 307 3.33 0.08 17.84
C GLU A 307 4.28 -0.53 16.82
N GLN A 308 3.82 -0.81 15.60
CA GLN A 308 4.69 -1.38 14.57
C GLN A 308 5.87 -0.46 14.21
N MET A 309 5.63 0.86 14.17
CA MET A 309 6.62 1.88 13.84
C MET A 309 7.64 2.11 14.96
N THR A 310 7.22 1.98 16.21
CA THR A 310 8.03 2.35 17.39
C THR A 310 8.60 1.14 18.12
N GLY A 311 7.99 -0.03 17.94
CA GLY A 311 8.26 -1.24 18.72
C GLY A 311 7.67 -1.22 20.14
N ASP A 312 6.94 -0.18 20.54
CA ASP A 312 6.38 -0.03 21.90
C ASP A 312 5.09 -0.86 22.06
N GLU A 313 5.22 -2.02 22.70
CA GLU A 313 4.12 -2.96 22.97
C GLU A 313 3.03 -2.38 23.89
N ASN A 314 3.31 -1.30 24.63
CA ASN A 314 2.27 -0.62 25.42
C ASN A 314 1.22 0.02 24.51
N LEU A 315 1.60 0.43 23.29
CA LEU A 315 0.66 0.98 22.31
C LEU A 315 -0.28 -0.10 21.77
N ARG A 316 0.21 -1.32 21.50
CA ARG A 316 -0.64 -2.47 21.18
C ARG A 316 -1.58 -2.80 22.34
N THR A 317 -1.07 -2.80 23.57
CA THR A 317 -1.89 -3.05 24.77
C THR A 317 -3.00 -2.00 24.91
N ALA A 318 -2.69 -0.72 24.70
CA ALA A 318 -3.67 0.36 24.71
C ALA A 318 -4.71 0.22 23.59
N ALA A 319 -4.28 -0.16 22.39
CA ALA A 319 -5.18 -0.43 21.26
C ALA A 319 -6.16 -1.55 21.58
N LEU A 320 -5.68 -2.69 22.11
CA LEU A 320 -6.55 -3.81 22.44
C LEU A 320 -7.53 -3.48 23.58
N LYS A 321 -7.12 -2.69 24.57
CA LYS A 321 -8.04 -2.20 25.61
C LYS A 321 -9.13 -1.28 25.04
N LEU A 322 -8.79 -0.44 24.07
CA LEU A 322 -9.79 0.38 23.36
C LEU A 322 -10.72 -0.49 22.51
N TRP A 323 -10.19 -1.52 21.86
CA TRP A 323 -10.99 -2.49 21.11
C TRP A 323 -11.98 -3.23 22.02
N ASP A 324 -11.56 -3.72 23.19
CA ASP A 324 -12.46 -4.36 24.15
C ASP A 324 -13.59 -3.40 24.60
N SER A 325 -13.32 -2.09 24.65
CA SER A 325 -14.32 -1.04 24.90
C SER A 325 -15.27 -0.81 23.72
N ILE A 326 -14.82 -1.04 22.48
CA ILE A 326 -15.69 -1.07 21.28
C ILE A 326 -16.57 -2.32 21.32
N GLU A 327 -16.00 -3.50 21.61
CA GLU A 327 -16.74 -4.76 21.74
C GLU A 327 -17.83 -4.69 22.81
N ALA A 328 -17.61 -3.95 23.90
CA ALA A 328 -18.63 -3.73 24.93
C ALA A 328 -19.89 -3.01 24.42
N SER A 329 -19.82 -2.34 23.26
CA SER A 329 -20.96 -1.70 22.60
C SER A 329 -21.65 -2.57 21.54
N TRP A 330 -21.16 -3.81 21.34
CA TRP A 330 -21.74 -4.76 20.42
C TRP A 330 -23.14 -5.20 20.86
N ASP A 331 -24.13 -4.92 20.03
CA ASP A 331 -25.49 -5.40 20.18
C ASP A 331 -25.61 -6.76 19.48
N SER A 332 -25.33 -7.83 20.22
CA SER A 332 -25.39 -9.20 19.68
C SER A 332 -26.78 -9.63 19.21
N ALA A 333 -27.85 -8.97 19.66
CA ALA A 333 -29.21 -9.31 19.23
C ALA A 333 -29.51 -8.81 17.81
N ASN A 334 -28.83 -7.73 17.40
CA ASN A 334 -28.98 -7.12 16.09
C ASN A 334 -27.74 -7.31 15.19
N GLY A 335 -26.62 -7.80 15.72
CA GLY A 335 -25.40 -8.08 14.96
C GLY A 335 -24.66 -6.82 14.50
N LEU A 336 -24.67 -5.76 15.32
CA LEU A 336 -24.11 -4.45 14.99
C LEU A 336 -23.64 -3.71 16.25
N PHE A 337 -22.90 -2.61 16.09
CA PHE A 337 -22.52 -1.77 17.23
C PHE A 337 -23.63 -0.79 17.61
N SER A 338 -23.73 -0.46 18.89
CA SER A 338 -24.62 0.59 19.34
C SER A 338 -23.98 1.95 18.99
N LEU A 339 -24.52 2.62 17.96
CA LEU A 339 -24.04 3.93 17.52
C LEU A 339 -25.20 4.95 17.47
N PRO A 340 -25.70 5.41 18.63
CA PRO A 340 -26.90 6.25 18.71
C PRO A 340 -26.80 7.53 17.88
N SER A 341 -27.84 7.85 17.11
CA SER A 341 -27.92 9.12 16.37
C SER A 341 -27.97 10.28 17.35
N SER A 342 -27.25 11.36 17.02
CA SER A 342 -27.29 12.62 17.77
C SER A 342 -28.71 13.21 17.88
N SER A 343 -29.58 12.91 16.91
CA SER A 343 -30.95 13.40 16.85
C SER A 343 -31.97 12.49 17.53
N ASN A 344 -31.67 11.19 17.66
CA ASN A 344 -32.53 10.21 18.29
C ASN A 344 -31.68 9.05 18.88
N PRO A 345 -31.53 8.98 20.21
CA PRO A 345 -30.67 7.98 20.85
C PRO A 345 -31.20 6.55 20.71
N ASN A 346 -32.46 6.36 20.29
CA ASN A 346 -33.07 5.04 20.07
C ASN A 346 -32.88 4.55 18.62
N VAL A 347 -32.13 5.28 17.79
CA VAL A 347 -31.79 4.89 16.42
C VAL A 347 -30.29 4.85 16.32
N TYR A 348 -29.74 3.78 15.74
CA TYR A 348 -28.33 3.74 15.41
C TYR A 348 -28.12 4.38 14.03
N GLU A 349 -27.14 5.26 13.88
CA GLU A 349 -26.83 5.94 12.62
C GLU A 349 -25.40 5.67 12.22
N TYR A 350 -25.21 5.25 10.96
CA TYR A 350 -23.90 4.94 10.40
C TYR A 350 -23.68 5.77 9.14
N SER A 351 -22.61 6.55 9.12
CA SER A 351 -22.07 7.16 7.92
C SER A 351 -20.99 6.29 7.27
N THR A 352 -20.62 6.60 6.04
CA THR A 352 -19.46 5.95 5.39
C THR A 352 -18.17 6.10 6.18
N TRP A 353 -18.01 7.20 6.94
CA TRP A 353 -16.87 7.39 7.84
C TRP A 353 -16.90 6.42 9.02
N ASP A 354 -18.05 6.24 9.68
CA ASP A 354 -18.18 5.36 10.85
C ASP A 354 -17.93 3.90 10.45
N VAL A 355 -18.50 3.48 9.33
CA VAL A 355 -18.30 2.13 8.78
C VAL A 355 -16.86 1.93 8.35
N GLY A 356 -16.24 2.95 7.75
CA GLY A 356 -14.82 2.92 7.40
C GLY A 356 -13.94 2.78 8.63
N ASP A 357 -14.19 3.55 9.69
CA ASP A 357 -13.43 3.49 10.93
C ASP A 357 -13.52 2.12 11.59
N LEU A 358 -14.72 1.54 11.66
CA LEU A 358 -14.95 0.20 12.20
C LEU A 358 -14.29 -0.89 11.35
N ALA A 359 -14.45 -0.85 10.02
CA ALA A 359 -13.80 -1.78 9.10
C ALA A 359 -12.26 -1.69 9.20
N GLY A 360 -11.72 -0.47 9.29
CA GLY A 360 -10.30 -0.23 9.49
C GLY A 360 -9.79 -0.75 10.84
N ALA A 361 -10.57 -0.60 11.91
CA ALA A 361 -10.25 -1.13 13.23
C ALA A 361 -10.28 -2.67 13.24
N TYR A 362 -11.28 -3.30 12.62
CA TYR A 362 -11.30 -4.75 12.40
C TYR A 362 -10.06 -5.21 11.63
N GLY A 363 -9.70 -4.52 10.54
CA GLY A 363 -8.52 -4.85 9.76
C GLY A 363 -7.24 -4.80 10.59
N ALA A 364 -7.06 -3.76 11.40
CA ALA A 364 -5.90 -3.64 12.28
C ALA A 364 -5.89 -4.69 13.40
N VAL A 365 -7.03 -5.04 13.97
CA VAL A 365 -7.11 -6.04 15.05
C VAL A 365 -6.91 -7.47 14.51
N ILE A 366 -7.54 -7.81 13.38
CA ILE A 366 -7.43 -9.12 12.74
C ILE A 366 -6.02 -9.34 12.19
N TYR A 367 -5.51 -8.42 11.37
CA TYR A 367 -4.23 -8.60 10.67
C TYR A 367 -3.03 -8.01 11.42
N GLY A 368 -3.19 -6.86 12.08
CA GLY A 368 -2.10 -6.20 12.81
C GLY A 368 -1.86 -6.79 14.20
N ALA A 369 -2.93 -7.04 14.96
CA ALA A 369 -2.85 -7.63 16.30
C ALA A 369 -3.01 -9.16 16.32
N GLY A 370 -3.44 -9.78 15.21
CA GLY A 370 -3.56 -11.24 15.08
C GLY A 370 -4.81 -11.85 15.73
N ARG A 371 -5.86 -11.06 16.02
CA ARG A 371 -7.11 -11.54 16.62
C ARG A 371 -8.07 -12.11 15.56
N GLN A 372 -7.75 -13.29 15.05
CA GLN A 372 -8.57 -13.97 14.04
C GLN A 372 -9.97 -14.36 14.53
N ASP A 373 -10.17 -14.43 15.85
CA ASP A 373 -11.47 -14.63 16.50
C ASP A 373 -12.51 -13.54 16.16
N GLN A 374 -12.07 -12.40 15.63
CA GLN A 374 -12.92 -11.26 15.26
C GLN A 374 -13.53 -11.38 13.85
N MET A 375 -13.11 -12.37 13.06
CA MET A 375 -13.54 -12.55 11.67
C MET A 375 -15.06 -12.79 11.55
N ASP A 376 -15.65 -13.57 12.46
CA ASP A 376 -17.10 -13.85 12.43
C ASP A 376 -17.93 -12.63 12.82
N GLN A 377 -17.46 -11.83 13.77
CA GLN A 377 -18.13 -10.59 14.15
C GLN A 377 -18.06 -9.55 13.02
N TYR A 378 -16.92 -9.46 12.32
CA TYR A 378 -16.80 -8.64 11.12
C TYR A 378 -17.82 -9.05 10.05
N ALA A 379 -17.99 -10.35 9.81
CA ALA A 379 -18.95 -10.83 8.84
C ALA A 379 -20.39 -10.44 9.18
N GLN A 380 -20.77 -10.54 10.46
CA GLN A 380 -22.08 -10.09 10.93
C GLN A 380 -22.25 -8.58 10.78
N PHE A 381 -21.23 -7.81 11.20
CA PHE A 381 -21.23 -6.35 11.07
C PHE A 381 -21.38 -5.92 9.61
N PHE A 382 -20.57 -6.48 8.70
CA PHE A 382 -20.62 -6.16 7.28
C PHE A 382 -21.97 -6.51 6.67
N HIS A 383 -22.50 -7.70 6.96
CA HIS A 383 -23.83 -8.11 6.50
C HIS A 383 -24.89 -7.10 6.93
N GLN A 384 -24.95 -6.77 8.22
CA GLN A 384 -25.98 -5.88 8.76
C GLN A 384 -25.84 -4.44 8.26
N VAL A 385 -24.64 -3.89 8.35
CA VAL A 385 -24.42 -2.45 8.15
C VAL A 385 -24.15 -2.10 6.69
N VAL A 386 -23.67 -3.02 5.86
CA VAL A 386 -23.40 -2.75 4.44
C VAL A 386 -24.50 -3.30 3.54
N LYS A 387 -24.88 -4.58 3.70
CA LYS A 387 -25.88 -5.23 2.84
C LYS A 387 -27.31 -4.94 3.28
N ALA A 388 -27.68 -5.35 4.50
CA ALA A 388 -29.05 -5.24 5.00
C ALA A 388 -29.55 -3.79 5.07
N SER A 389 -28.63 -2.87 5.38
CA SER A 389 -28.91 -1.44 5.44
C SER A 389 -29.09 -0.77 4.07
N ARG A 390 -28.62 -1.41 3.00
CA ARG A 390 -28.41 -0.82 1.67
C ARG A 390 -27.50 0.42 1.70
N LEU A 391 -26.50 0.41 2.57
CA LEU A 391 -25.40 1.37 2.50
C LEU A 391 -24.71 1.23 1.14
N MET A 392 -24.46 0.00 0.68
CA MET A 392 -24.20 -0.25 -0.73
C MET A 392 -25.52 -0.16 -1.50
N THR A 393 -25.66 0.84 -2.36
CA THR A 393 -26.96 1.15 -2.98
C THR A 393 -27.36 0.18 -4.08
N ALA A 394 -26.37 -0.40 -4.73
CA ALA A 394 -26.54 -1.43 -5.74
C ALA A 394 -25.28 -2.29 -5.84
N GLU A 395 -25.36 -3.44 -6.50
CA GLU A 395 -24.19 -4.29 -6.73
C GLU A 395 -24.08 -4.83 -8.16
N GLY A 396 -22.88 -5.33 -8.47
CA GLY A 396 -22.53 -6.01 -9.71
C GLY A 396 -22.64 -7.53 -9.58
N ALA A 397 -22.41 -8.24 -10.70
CA ALA A 397 -22.66 -9.69 -10.77
C ALA A 397 -21.69 -10.52 -9.90
N GLU A 398 -20.45 -10.06 -9.73
CA GLU A 398 -19.41 -10.76 -8.97
C GLU A 398 -19.64 -10.74 -7.46
N ALA A 399 -20.48 -9.84 -6.94
CA ALA A 399 -20.85 -9.81 -5.52
C ALA A 399 -22.18 -10.51 -5.20
N GLY A 400 -22.87 -11.10 -6.19
CA GLY A 400 -24.19 -11.73 -6.00
C GLY A 400 -25.19 -11.36 -7.11
N GLY A 401 -25.16 -10.08 -7.50
CA GLY A 401 -26.08 -9.48 -8.44
C GLY A 401 -27.54 -9.58 -7.98
N SER A 402 -28.49 -9.52 -8.90
CA SER A 402 -29.91 -9.72 -8.55
C SER A 402 -30.30 -11.20 -8.32
N SER A 403 -29.33 -12.12 -8.17
CA SER A 403 -29.52 -13.56 -8.37
C SER A 403 -29.29 -14.44 -7.17
N ASP A 404 -28.59 -13.98 -6.14
CA ASP A 404 -28.33 -14.76 -4.93
C ASP A 404 -29.34 -14.49 -3.80
N GLY A 405 -30.23 -13.51 -3.99
CA GLY A 405 -31.25 -13.15 -3.02
C GLY A 405 -30.67 -12.41 -1.82
N ASP A 406 -29.43 -11.93 -1.93
CA ASP A 406 -28.87 -11.01 -0.96
C ASP A 406 -29.63 -9.68 -1.01
N GLU A 407 -29.64 -8.96 0.10
CA GLU A 407 -30.58 -7.86 0.33
C GLU A 407 -30.29 -6.61 -0.53
N VAL A 408 -29.25 -6.66 -1.38
CA VAL A 408 -28.74 -5.57 -2.22
C VAL A 408 -29.19 -5.74 -3.68
N PRO A 409 -29.92 -4.78 -4.25
CA PRO A 409 -30.39 -4.89 -5.62
C PRO A 409 -29.28 -4.66 -6.65
N GLY A 410 -29.35 -5.35 -7.80
CA GLY A 410 -28.56 -4.95 -8.97
C GLY A 410 -28.90 -3.53 -9.46
N SER A 411 -27.97 -2.88 -10.16
CA SER A 411 -28.07 -1.47 -10.58
C SER A 411 -29.40 -1.06 -11.24
N ALA A 412 -29.98 -1.92 -12.08
CA ALA A 412 -31.25 -1.64 -12.77
C ALA A 412 -32.48 -1.64 -11.83
N SER A 413 -32.39 -2.37 -10.72
CA SER A 413 -33.47 -2.58 -9.74
C SER A 413 -33.26 -1.78 -8.44
N ALA A 414 -32.16 -1.06 -8.33
CA ALA A 414 -31.74 -0.36 -7.11
C ALA A 414 -32.55 0.89 -6.77
N GLY A 415 -33.40 1.36 -7.69
CA GLY A 415 -34.21 2.56 -7.55
C GLY A 415 -33.87 3.59 -8.62
N GLY A 416 -34.56 4.73 -8.57
CA GLY A 416 -34.51 5.74 -9.63
C GLY A 416 -35.24 5.29 -10.92
N PRO A 417 -35.62 6.22 -11.81
CA PRO A 417 -36.36 5.85 -13.03
C PRO A 417 -35.56 5.00 -14.03
N LEU A 418 -34.23 5.02 -13.93
CA LEU A 418 -33.30 4.41 -14.89
C LEU A 418 -32.24 3.53 -14.20
N GLY A 419 -32.41 3.22 -12.92
CA GLY A 419 -31.43 2.56 -12.08
C GLY A 419 -30.50 3.52 -11.33
N MET A 420 -29.66 2.93 -10.48
CA MET A 420 -28.72 3.62 -9.62
C MET A 420 -27.36 2.92 -9.65
N ALA A 421 -26.30 3.69 -9.50
CA ALA A 421 -24.94 3.18 -9.51
C ALA A 421 -24.59 2.36 -8.25
N PRO A 422 -23.67 1.39 -8.35
CA PRO A 422 -23.24 0.58 -7.22
C PRO A 422 -22.21 1.34 -6.37
N VAL A 423 -22.70 2.25 -5.54
CA VAL A 423 -21.88 3.11 -4.67
C VAL A 423 -22.38 3.11 -3.24
N PHE A 424 -21.60 3.66 -2.32
CA PHE A 424 -22.06 3.88 -0.96
C PHE A 424 -22.97 5.11 -0.87
N ALA A 425 -24.16 4.92 -0.30
CA ALA A 425 -24.95 5.99 0.28
C ALA A 425 -24.16 6.63 1.44
N SER A 426 -24.29 7.94 1.68
CA SER A 426 -23.50 8.58 2.73
C SER A 426 -23.94 8.23 4.14
N LYS A 427 -25.23 7.89 4.36
CA LYS A 427 -25.75 7.52 5.69
C LYS A 427 -26.92 6.53 5.68
N VAL A 428 -26.93 5.63 6.66
CA VAL A 428 -28.01 4.68 6.98
C VAL A 428 -28.37 4.73 8.47
N GLN A 429 -29.60 4.35 8.78
CA GLN A 429 -30.16 4.33 10.13
C GLN A 429 -30.83 2.99 10.42
N PHE A 430 -30.65 2.48 11.63
CA PHE A 430 -31.28 1.27 12.13
C PHE A 430 -32.12 1.57 13.37
N SER A 431 -33.35 1.09 13.41
CA SER A 431 -34.18 1.13 14.61
C SER A 431 -34.13 -0.22 15.33
N PRO A 432 -33.53 -0.32 16.52
CA PRO A 432 -33.50 -1.55 17.30
C PRO A 432 -34.89 -2.05 17.72
N ASP A 433 -35.86 -1.13 17.86
CA ASP A 433 -37.24 -1.44 18.26
C ASP A 433 -38.00 -2.16 17.15
N THR A 434 -37.89 -1.69 15.90
CA THR A 434 -38.59 -2.28 14.75
C THR A 434 -37.74 -3.27 13.97
N LYS A 435 -36.42 -3.27 14.18
CA LYS A 435 -35.42 -4.01 13.41
C LYS A 435 -35.41 -3.65 11.93
N GLU A 436 -35.73 -2.39 11.61
CA GLU A 436 -35.79 -1.90 10.24
C GLU A 436 -34.62 -0.96 9.94
N TRP A 437 -34.09 -1.09 8.72
CA TRP A 437 -33.10 -0.19 8.15
C TRP A 437 -33.75 0.89 7.29
N HIS A 438 -33.13 2.07 7.28
CA HIS A 438 -33.51 3.19 6.43
C HIS A 438 -32.27 3.90 5.89
N VAL A 439 -32.21 4.10 4.56
CA VAL A 439 -31.20 4.96 3.92
C VAL A 439 -31.58 6.42 4.15
N SER A 440 -31.01 7.02 5.21
CA SER A 440 -31.30 8.39 5.63
C SER A 440 -30.68 9.46 4.72
N ASN A 441 -29.57 9.14 4.03
CA ASN A 441 -28.99 9.98 2.99
C ASN A 441 -28.39 9.13 1.87
N SER A 442 -29.04 9.14 0.70
CA SER A 442 -28.62 8.38 -0.48
C SER A 442 -27.63 9.11 -1.38
N ASN A 443 -27.15 10.29 -0.99
CA ASN A 443 -26.15 11.00 -1.78
C ASN A 443 -24.80 10.26 -1.71
N PHE A 444 -24.07 10.30 -2.82
CA PHE A 444 -22.68 9.90 -2.84
C PHE A 444 -21.81 11.07 -2.34
N GLU A 445 -21.06 10.87 -1.27
CA GLU A 445 -20.07 11.81 -0.75
C GLU A 445 -18.68 11.24 -0.98
N THR A 446 -17.91 11.87 -1.87
CA THR A 446 -16.69 11.29 -2.44
C THR A 446 -15.65 10.98 -1.37
N ASP A 447 -15.41 11.89 -0.43
CA ASP A 447 -14.40 11.68 0.62
C ASP A 447 -14.74 10.46 1.49
N GLY A 448 -15.94 10.40 2.06
CA GLY A 448 -16.37 9.27 2.89
C GLY A 448 -16.51 7.96 2.12
N ALA A 449 -17.07 7.98 0.91
CA ALA A 449 -17.24 6.77 0.11
C ALA A 449 -15.90 6.18 -0.36
N MET A 450 -14.95 7.03 -0.75
CA MET A 450 -13.62 6.57 -1.15
C MET A 450 -12.79 6.15 0.07
N TYR A 451 -12.96 6.81 1.22
CA TYR A 451 -12.38 6.34 2.49
C TYR A 451 -12.83 4.91 2.83
N LEU A 452 -14.15 4.68 2.85
CA LEU A 452 -14.72 3.35 3.11
C LEU A 452 -14.24 2.32 2.08
N ALA A 453 -14.23 2.67 0.80
CA ALA A 453 -13.73 1.79 -0.26
C ALA A 453 -12.26 1.39 -0.02
N THR A 454 -11.41 2.31 0.45
CA THR A 454 -10.04 1.99 0.84
C THR A 454 -10.00 1.00 2.01
N GLN A 455 -10.79 1.23 3.07
CA GLN A 455 -10.82 0.32 4.23
C GLN A 455 -11.30 -1.08 3.85
N LEU A 456 -12.32 -1.17 3.00
CA LEU A 456 -12.85 -2.45 2.51
C LEU A 456 -11.87 -3.18 1.61
N MET A 457 -11.10 -2.48 0.78
CA MET A 457 -10.02 -3.10 -0.01
C MET A 457 -8.98 -3.74 0.91
N TRP A 458 -8.64 -3.09 2.02
CA TRP A 458 -7.63 -3.58 2.96
C TRP A 458 -8.04 -4.81 3.75
N ILE A 459 -9.30 -4.86 4.18
CA ILE A 459 -9.79 -6.04 4.89
C ILE A 459 -10.19 -7.17 3.95
N GLY A 460 -10.55 -6.83 2.71
CA GLY A 460 -11.07 -7.73 1.71
C GLY A 460 -10.09 -8.77 1.18
N GLN A 461 -10.66 -9.83 0.62
CA GLN A 461 -9.93 -10.93 0.00
C GLN A 461 -10.59 -11.28 -1.34
N ARG A 462 -9.84 -11.83 -2.29
CA ARG A 462 -10.43 -12.43 -3.49
C ARG A 462 -9.87 -13.83 -3.67
N ASP A 463 -10.73 -14.83 -3.85
CA ASP A 463 -10.32 -16.25 -3.91
C ASP A 463 -9.41 -16.65 -2.74
N GLN A 464 -9.79 -16.23 -1.51
CA GLN A 464 -9.02 -16.40 -0.27
C GLN A 464 -7.63 -15.74 -0.27
N GLN A 465 -7.31 -14.96 -1.30
CA GLN A 465 -6.12 -14.14 -1.33
C GLN A 465 -6.43 -12.80 -0.69
N SER A 466 -5.98 -12.65 0.55
CA SER A 466 -6.03 -11.37 1.23
C SER A 466 -5.31 -10.30 0.43
N TYR A 467 -5.74 -9.05 0.62
CA TYR A 467 -4.90 -7.92 0.26
C TYR A 467 -3.51 -8.11 0.90
N MET A 468 -2.46 -8.01 0.07
CA MET A 468 -1.08 -7.98 0.55
C MET A 468 -0.58 -6.55 0.40
N GLY A 469 -0.33 -5.91 1.54
CA GLY A 469 -0.55 -4.47 1.74
C GLY A 469 -1.74 -4.37 2.68
N PRO A 470 -1.67 -3.66 3.81
CA PRO A 470 -2.42 -2.40 3.99
C PRO A 470 -1.73 -1.48 5.01
N PRO A 471 -1.66 -0.15 4.86
CA PRO A 471 -0.40 0.58 5.17
C PRO A 471 0.63 -0.26 5.96
N ARG A 472 1.26 -1.24 5.30
CA ARG A 472 2.24 -2.18 5.89
C ARG A 472 1.89 -2.87 7.23
N TYR A 473 0.65 -3.25 7.51
CA TYR A 473 0.35 -4.22 8.56
C TYR A 473 0.64 -5.64 8.07
N GLY A 474 1.86 -6.12 8.31
CA GLY A 474 2.15 -7.56 8.23
C GLY A 474 3.39 -8.02 7.46
N LEU A 475 4.36 -7.15 7.14
CA LEU A 475 5.82 -7.40 6.96
C LEU A 475 6.48 -6.21 6.25
N PRO A 476 7.78 -5.97 6.48
CA PRO A 476 8.36 -4.72 7.00
C PRO A 476 7.71 -3.40 6.54
N LEU A 477 7.55 -2.48 7.50
CA LEU A 477 7.96 -1.09 7.34
C LEU A 477 9.28 -0.99 6.56
N SER A 478 9.75 0.16 6.07
CA SER A 478 11.07 0.16 5.41
C SER A 478 12.07 -0.56 6.34
N ARG A 479 13.01 -1.37 5.81
CA ARG A 479 13.88 -2.20 6.68
C ARG A 479 14.46 -1.35 7.81
N GLU A 480 14.70 -0.09 7.49
CA GLU A 480 15.16 1.00 8.32
C GLU A 480 14.18 1.38 9.45
N THR A 481 12.87 1.44 9.21
CA THR A 481 11.88 1.60 10.29
C THR A 481 11.78 0.36 11.17
N GLN A 482 11.97 -0.85 10.63
CA GLN A 482 12.13 -2.04 11.49
C GLN A 482 13.39 -1.98 12.35
N PHE A 483 14.51 -1.52 11.79
CA PHE A 483 15.74 -1.30 12.56
C PHE A 483 15.52 -0.32 13.70
N MET A 484 14.79 0.76 13.45
CA MET A 484 14.47 1.74 14.49
C MET A 484 13.54 1.19 15.58
N GLY A 485 12.51 0.43 15.21
CA GLY A 485 11.66 -0.25 16.20
C GLY A 485 12.48 -1.21 17.07
N LEU A 486 13.38 -1.99 16.46
CA LEU A 486 14.31 -2.86 17.18
C LEU A 486 15.29 -2.06 18.07
N GLN A 487 15.80 -0.92 17.62
CA GLN A 487 16.66 -0.04 18.41
C GLN A 487 15.94 0.42 19.68
N LYS A 488 14.68 0.87 19.56
CA LYS A 488 13.86 1.31 20.69
C LYS A 488 13.55 0.17 21.65
N GLN A 489 13.15 -1.01 21.14
CA GLN A 489 12.94 -2.20 21.98
C GLN A 489 14.20 -2.61 22.76
N ILE A 490 15.39 -2.55 22.13
CA ILE A 490 16.66 -2.83 22.82
C ILE A 490 16.95 -1.77 23.89
N ALA A 491 16.64 -0.50 23.63
CA ALA A 491 16.77 0.55 24.63
C ALA A 491 15.85 0.30 25.83
N GLU A 492 14.61 -0.16 25.63
CA GLU A 492 13.69 -0.53 26.71
C GLU A 492 14.17 -1.76 27.48
N LEU A 493 14.64 -2.80 26.78
CA LEU A 493 15.26 -3.98 27.42
C LEU A 493 16.48 -3.59 28.28
N SER A 494 17.25 -2.59 27.84
CA SER A 494 18.38 -2.07 28.62
C SER A 494 17.95 -1.41 29.93
N ALA A 495 16.73 -0.86 30.00
CA ALA A 495 16.16 -0.32 31.23
C ALA A 495 15.56 -1.41 32.15
N ALA A 496 15.23 -2.59 31.62
CA ALA A 496 14.46 -3.63 32.32
C ALA A 496 15.26 -4.60 33.22
N LYS A 497 16.46 -4.24 33.70
CA LYS A 497 17.37 -5.13 34.47
C LYS A 497 17.80 -6.41 33.71
N VAL A 498 17.91 -6.34 32.39
CA VAL A 498 18.50 -7.39 31.55
C VAL A 498 20.03 -7.35 31.66
N ASP A 499 20.71 -8.48 31.40
CA ASP A 499 22.18 -8.57 31.39
C ASP A 499 22.78 -7.52 30.44
N PRO A 500 23.55 -6.54 30.96
CA PRO A 500 24.15 -5.47 30.14
C PRO A 500 24.99 -6.01 28.98
N ALA A 501 25.65 -7.16 29.14
CA ALA A 501 26.50 -7.73 28.09
C ALA A 501 25.68 -8.23 26.89
N GLN A 502 24.48 -8.77 27.11
CA GLN A 502 23.58 -9.22 26.05
C GLN A 502 22.99 -8.04 25.29
N VAL A 503 22.61 -6.98 26.03
CA VAL A 503 22.11 -5.73 25.45
C VAL A 503 23.17 -5.06 24.58
N ASP A 504 24.42 -4.98 25.03
CA ASP A 504 25.51 -4.37 24.27
C ASP A 504 25.88 -5.18 23.01
N ALA A 505 25.81 -6.51 23.07
CA ALA A 505 25.98 -7.38 21.90
C ALA A 505 24.86 -7.16 20.86
N MET A 506 23.61 -7.03 21.31
CA MET A 506 22.47 -6.73 20.42
C MET A 506 22.61 -5.36 19.76
N LYS A 507 23.01 -4.32 20.51
CA LYS A 507 23.28 -2.97 19.97
C LYS A 507 24.36 -3.00 18.89
N THR A 508 25.45 -3.75 19.13
CA THR A 508 26.57 -3.87 18.19
C THR A 508 26.13 -4.55 16.89
N LEU A 509 25.33 -5.62 16.98
CA LEU A 509 24.80 -6.32 15.82
C LEU A 509 23.85 -5.44 15.00
N LEU A 510 23.03 -4.63 15.67
CA LEU A 510 22.08 -3.75 15.01
C LEU A 510 22.77 -2.62 14.26
N GLN A 511 23.80 -2.02 14.86
CA GLN A 511 24.64 -1.00 14.21
C GLN A 511 25.31 -1.54 12.93
N ASP A 512 25.86 -2.76 12.98
CA ASP A 512 26.48 -3.40 11.81
C ASP A 512 25.47 -3.67 10.69
N LEU A 513 24.22 -4.01 11.03
CA LEU A 513 23.16 -4.17 10.05
C LEU A 513 22.71 -2.84 9.44
N GLU A 514 22.59 -1.78 10.25
CA GLU A 514 22.28 -0.44 9.79
C GLU A 514 23.33 0.09 8.80
N ASP A 515 24.62 -0.04 9.15
CA ASP A 515 25.74 0.36 8.30
C ASP A 515 25.74 -0.39 6.96
N LYS A 516 25.37 -1.68 6.97
CA LYS A 516 25.23 -2.50 5.76
C LYS A 516 24.08 -2.04 4.88
N VAL A 517 22.93 -1.69 5.47
CA VAL A 517 21.77 -1.18 4.73
C VAL A 517 22.07 0.18 4.10
N LEU A 518 22.65 1.11 4.87
CA LEU A 518 23.15 2.40 4.37
C LEU A 518 24.16 2.22 3.23
N GLY A 519 25.06 1.26 3.36
CA GLY A 519 26.05 0.92 2.33
C GLY A 519 25.43 0.38 1.04
N ILE A 520 24.32 -0.38 1.13
CA ILE A 520 23.59 -0.89 -0.02
C ILE A 520 22.78 0.24 -0.69
N GLN A 521 22.11 1.09 0.08
CA GLN A 521 21.34 2.23 -0.46
C GLN A 521 22.23 3.23 -1.21
N LYS A 522 23.39 3.60 -0.64
CA LYS A 522 24.35 4.50 -1.32
C LYS A 522 24.83 3.93 -2.67
N LYS A 523 24.89 2.60 -2.80
CA LYS A 523 25.24 1.93 -4.05
C LYS A 523 24.09 1.89 -5.06
N LEU A 524 22.84 1.91 -4.59
CA LEU A 524 21.63 1.93 -5.43
C LEU A 524 21.23 3.34 -5.89
N ILE A 525 21.62 4.39 -5.16
CA ILE A 525 21.45 5.82 -5.55
C ILE A 525 22.56 6.26 -6.54
N GLY A 526 23.62 5.48 -6.67
CA GLY A 526 24.76 5.73 -7.56
C GLY A 526 24.58 5.71 -9.09
N PRO A 527 23.44 5.37 -9.73
CA PRO A 527 23.34 5.38 -11.20
C PRO A 527 23.62 6.75 -11.85
N LEU A 528 23.53 7.85 -11.10
CA LEU A 528 23.91 9.19 -11.56
C LEU A 528 25.42 9.43 -11.64
N SER A 529 26.27 8.66 -10.92
CA SER A 529 27.74 8.81 -10.96
C SER A 529 28.43 7.90 -11.98
N MET A 530 27.73 6.92 -12.55
CA MET A 530 28.29 6.00 -13.54
C MET A 530 28.65 6.70 -14.86
N VAL A 531 28.01 7.84 -15.16
CA VAL A 531 28.28 8.68 -16.33
C VAL A 531 29.65 9.36 -16.24
N ASP A 532 30.06 9.80 -15.06
CA ASP A 532 31.36 10.46 -14.84
C ASP A 532 32.51 9.45 -14.86
N ASP A 533 32.30 8.24 -14.35
CA ASP A 533 33.29 7.14 -14.41
C ASP A 533 33.45 6.59 -15.84
N LEU A 534 32.37 6.44 -16.60
CA LEU A 534 32.43 6.08 -18.04
C LEU A 534 33.13 7.15 -18.87
N LYS A 535 32.92 8.43 -18.54
CA LYS A 535 33.62 9.55 -19.16
C LYS A 535 35.12 9.54 -18.84
N ALA A 536 35.50 9.29 -17.59
CA ALA A 536 36.90 9.17 -17.20
C ALA A 536 37.62 7.98 -17.86
N VAL A 537 36.95 6.83 -18.00
CA VAL A 537 37.49 5.66 -18.72
C VAL A 537 37.63 5.95 -20.22
N LYS A 538 36.67 6.66 -20.82
CA LYS A 538 36.75 7.10 -22.21
C LYS A 538 37.92 8.06 -22.45
N ASP A 539 38.11 9.05 -21.58
CA ASP A 539 39.20 10.02 -21.69
C ASP A 539 40.58 9.33 -21.55
N GLN A 540 40.68 8.29 -20.72
CA GLN A 540 41.90 7.47 -20.59
C GLN A 540 42.16 6.59 -21.82
N LEU A 541 41.10 6.09 -22.47
CA LEU A 541 41.22 5.30 -23.69
C LEU A 541 41.73 6.14 -24.86
N ASP A 542 41.26 7.39 -24.96
CA ASP A 542 41.68 8.34 -26.01
C ASP A 542 43.15 8.78 -25.84
N ASP A 543 43.65 8.94 -24.60
CA ASP A 543 45.07 9.20 -24.32
C ASP A 543 45.96 8.01 -24.73
N ILE A 544 45.56 6.79 -24.38
CA ILE A 544 46.29 5.58 -24.76
C ILE A 544 46.37 5.45 -26.28
N ASN A 545 45.28 5.71 -26.99
CA ASN A 545 45.22 5.61 -28.44
C ASN A 545 46.16 6.64 -29.12
N THR A 546 46.25 7.84 -28.56
CA THR A 546 47.16 8.90 -29.02
C THR A 546 48.63 8.52 -28.82
N ARG A 547 48.95 7.88 -27.68
CA ARG A 547 50.31 7.41 -27.36
C ARG A 547 50.73 6.22 -28.24
N LEU A 548 49.81 5.31 -28.54
CA LEU A 548 50.03 4.16 -29.43
C LEU A 548 50.39 4.62 -30.85
N LYS A 549 49.64 5.59 -31.37
CA LYS A 549 49.91 6.21 -32.69
C LYS A 549 51.29 6.88 -32.75
N THR A 550 51.68 7.55 -31.67
CA THR A 550 53.02 8.18 -31.56
C THR A 550 54.15 7.14 -31.55
N VAL A 551 53.91 5.95 -30.99
CA VAL A 551 54.88 4.84 -30.96
C VAL A 551 54.98 4.18 -32.34
N GLU A 552 53.86 3.99 -33.04
CA GLU A 552 53.82 3.47 -34.42
C GLU A 552 54.57 4.39 -35.41
N GLU A 553 54.38 5.70 -35.28
CA GLU A 553 55.09 6.72 -36.09
C GLU A 553 56.61 6.72 -35.84
N LYS A 554 57.05 6.39 -34.62
CA LYS A 554 58.49 6.30 -34.28
C LYS A 554 59.12 4.98 -34.72
N MET A 555 58.40 3.86 -34.62
CA MET A 555 58.90 2.55 -35.07
C MET A 555 59.07 2.46 -36.58
N THR A 556 58.33 3.25 -37.35
CA THR A 556 58.46 3.34 -38.81
C THR A 556 59.62 4.24 -39.27
N ALA A 557 60.22 5.05 -38.38
CA ALA A 557 61.24 6.05 -38.72
C ALA A 557 62.70 5.60 -38.49
N SER A 558 63.01 4.60 -37.65
CA SER A 558 64.37 4.09 -37.45
C SER A 558 64.44 2.77 -36.68
N SER A 559 65.34 1.85 -37.07
CA SER A 559 65.52 0.54 -36.43
C SER A 559 66.30 0.56 -35.10
N THR A 560 66.77 1.74 -34.64
CA THR A 560 67.54 1.88 -33.39
C THR A 560 66.70 2.30 -32.17
N ASP A 561 65.41 2.60 -32.35
CA ASP A 561 64.49 2.98 -31.25
C ASP A 561 63.64 1.81 -30.72
N SER A 562 63.97 0.57 -31.14
CA SER A 562 63.26 -0.66 -30.79
C SER A 562 63.18 -0.91 -29.27
N ALA A 563 64.19 -0.52 -28.51
CA ALA A 563 64.21 -0.71 -27.05
C ALA A 563 63.23 0.24 -26.31
N ASN A 564 63.18 1.51 -26.69
CA ASN A 564 62.27 2.49 -26.09
C ASN A 564 60.81 2.25 -26.53
N ALA A 565 60.60 1.82 -27.78
CA ALA A 565 59.28 1.43 -28.26
C ALA A 565 58.77 0.17 -27.54
N SER A 566 59.65 -0.81 -27.29
CA SER A 566 59.31 -2.03 -26.53
C SER A 566 58.89 -1.72 -25.10
N GLU A 567 59.55 -0.78 -24.43
CA GLU A 567 59.19 -0.36 -23.07
C GLU A 567 57.88 0.45 -23.03
N GLN A 568 57.64 1.33 -24.00
CA GLN A 568 56.36 2.05 -24.10
C GLN A 568 55.20 1.11 -24.45
N ILE A 569 55.42 0.11 -25.31
CA ILE A 569 54.43 -0.95 -25.61
C ILE A 569 54.15 -1.80 -24.37
N SER A 570 55.16 -2.12 -23.56
CA SER A 570 54.99 -2.86 -22.30
C SER A 570 54.15 -2.06 -21.29
N GLN A 571 54.37 -0.74 -21.19
CA GLN A 571 53.58 0.12 -20.31
C GLN A 571 52.13 0.29 -20.79
N ILE A 572 51.92 0.44 -22.11
CA ILE A 572 50.59 0.51 -22.72
C ILE A 572 49.85 -0.83 -22.54
N ALA A 573 50.52 -1.97 -22.75
CA ALA A 573 49.94 -3.29 -22.53
C ALA A 573 49.52 -3.49 -21.07
N LYS A 574 50.31 -2.98 -20.11
CA LYS A 574 49.96 -3.01 -18.69
C LYS A 574 48.74 -2.14 -18.38
N GLN A 575 48.64 -0.95 -18.98
CA GLN A 575 47.49 -0.05 -18.81
C GLN A 575 46.21 -0.59 -19.48
N ILE A 576 46.32 -1.22 -20.67
CA ILE A 576 45.20 -1.91 -21.33
C ILE A 576 44.75 -3.12 -20.50
N THR A 577 45.68 -3.85 -19.90
CA THR A 577 45.35 -4.98 -19.00
C THR A 577 44.65 -4.47 -17.73
N ASP A 578 45.08 -3.34 -17.17
CA ASP A 578 44.48 -2.72 -15.98
C ASP A 578 43.09 -2.12 -16.28
N LEU A 579 42.91 -1.48 -17.44
CA LEU A 579 41.62 -0.99 -17.91
C LEU A 579 40.67 -2.12 -18.31
N SER A 580 41.17 -3.18 -18.95
CA SER A 580 40.38 -4.39 -19.21
C SER A 580 39.99 -5.07 -17.91
N THR A 581 40.85 -5.04 -16.89
CA THR A 581 40.51 -5.52 -15.54
C THR A 581 39.46 -4.62 -14.89
N ARG A 582 39.54 -3.28 -15.00
CA ARG A 582 38.52 -2.35 -14.47
C ARG A 582 37.20 -2.41 -15.23
N LEU A 583 37.22 -2.52 -16.56
CA LEU A 583 36.04 -2.74 -17.41
C LEU A 583 35.38 -4.08 -17.07
N LYS A 584 36.19 -5.11 -16.85
CA LYS A 584 35.76 -6.41 -16.34
C LYS A 584 35.27 -6.32 -14.90
N THR A 585 35.80 -5.43 -14.05
CA THR A 585 35.29 -5.15 -12.69
C THR A 585 33.93 -4.43 -12.72
N LEU A 586 33.68 -3.65 -13.78
CA LEU A 586 32.39 -2.99 -14.04
C LEU A 586 31.37 -3.96 -14.66
N GLU A 587 31.80 -4.85 -15.56
CA GLU A 587 31.01 -6.00 -16.05
C GLU A 587 30.78 -7.06 -14.94
N ASP A 588 31.69 -7.14 -13.96
CA ASP A 588 31.64 -7.97 -12.75
C ASP A 588 31.00 -7.22 -11.56
N ILE A 589 30.18 -6.18 -11.81
CA ILE A 589 28.98 -5.86 -11.00
C ILE A 589 27.92 -6.98 -11.20
N LYS A 590 28.41 -8.21 -11.11
CA LYS A 590 27.72 -9.48 -11.03
C LYS A 590 28.44 -10.28 -9.95
N ILE A 591 28.11 -9.95 -8.70
CA ILE A 591 27.97 -10.84 -7.52
C ILE A 591 28.89 -12.09 -7.48
N ALA A 592 30.21 -11.99 -7.68
CA ALA A 592 31.11 -13.15 -7.59
C ALA A 592 32.02 -13.13 -6.34
N ASP A 593 32.51 -11.96 -5.92
CA ASP A 593 33.46 -11.90 -4.79
C ASP A 593 32.78 -11.98 -3.42
N GLN A 594 31.53 -11.53 -3.30
CA GLN A 594 30.74 -11.69 -2.07
C GLN A 594 30.28 -13.14 -1.84
N LEU A 595 30.08 -13.92 -2.92
CA LEU A 595 29.75 -15.34 -2.83
C LEU A 595 30.96 -16.16 -2.35
N THR A 596 32.17 -15.75 -2.72
CA THR A 596 33.42 -16.39 -2.28
C THR A 596 33.70 -16.13 -0.80
N ALA A 597 33.46 -14.91 -0.32
CA ALA A 597 33.55 -14.58 1.12
C ALA A 597 32.46 -15.27 1.95
N LEU A 598 31.23 -15.36 1.42
CA LEU A 598 30.12 -16.06 2.08
C LEU A 598 30.34 -17.58 2.11
N THR A 599 30.89 -18.16 1.03
CA THR A 599 31.26 -19.59 0.97
C THR A 599 32.40 -19.90 1.93
N ALA A 600 33.39 -19.01 2.07
CA ALA A 600 34.45 -19.14 3.07
C ALA A 600 33.90 -19.07 4.50
N THR A 601 32.94 -18.17 4.75
CA THR A 601 32.28 -18.03 6.06
C THR A 601 31.41 -19.24 6.39
N VAL A 602 30.66 -19.77 5.42
CA VAL A 602 29.87 -21.01 5.57
C VAL A 602 30.77 -22.22 5.86
N ASN A 603 31.93 -22.31 5.20
CA ASN A 603 32.89 -23.39 5.44
C ASN A 603 33.57 -23.27 6.82
N ASP A 604 33.87 -22.06 7.30
CA ASP A 604 34.37 -21.82 8.66
C ASP A 604 33.31 -22.20 9.72
N VAL A 605 32.05 -21.81 9.50
CA VAL A 605 30.93 -22.19 10.38
C VAL A 605 30.72 -23.70 10.39
N LYS A 606 30.84 -24.38 9.25
CA LYS A 606 30.73 -25.85 9.15
C LYS A 606 31.86 -26.55 9.90
N ALA A 607 33.09 -26.05 9.80
CA ALA A 607 34.23 -26.58 10.56
C ALA A 607 34.07 -26.40 12.08
N ARG A 608 33.48 -25.27 12.51
CA ARG A 608 33.16 -25.00 13.92
C ARG A 608 32.00 -25.87 14.43
N LEU A 609 31.03 -26.18 13.57
CA LEU A 609 29.93 -27.10 13.89
C LEU A 609 30.42 -28.55 14.04
N ASP A 610 31.31 -29.01 13.16
CA ASP A 610 31.94 -30.34 13.27
C ASP A 610 32.84 -30.44 14.52
N ALA A 611 33.47 -29.34 14.93
CA ALA A 611 34.23 -29.25 16.19
C ALA A 611 33.30 -29.28 17.42
N ALA A 612 32.12 -28.65 17.34
CA ALA A 612 31.10 -28.68 18.38
C ALA A 612 30.45 -30.06 18.53
N ASP A 613 30.22 -30.80 17.42
CA ASP A 613 29.74 -32.18 17.46
C ASP A 613 30.77 -33.15 18.06
N LYS A 614 32.07 -32.90 17.85
CA LYS A 614 33.15 -33.61 18.56
C LYS A 614 33.21 -33.26 20.05
N ALA A 615 32.91 -32.02 20.43
CA ALA A 615 32.82 -31.61 21.83
C ALA A 615 31.57 -32.18 22.54
N LYS A 616 30.50 -32.44 21.80
CA LYS A 616 29.26 -33.08 22.28
C LYS A 616 29.46 -34.53 22.72
N ALA A 617 30.45 -35.24 22.16
CA ALA A 617 30.85 -36.57 22.61
C ALA A 617 31.58 -36.56 23.98
N ALA A 618 31.98 -35.39 24.50
CA ALA A 618 32.82 -35.24 25.70
C ALA A 618 32.13 -34.52 26.88
N SER A 619 30.79 -34.47 26.91
CA SER A 619 29.91 -34.03 28.01
C SER A 619 29.54 -32.53 28.10
N ARG A 620 28.21 -32.34 28.19
CA ARG A 620 27.36 -31.21 28.63
C ARG A 620 27.43 -29.88 27.87
N ILE A 621 26.57 -29.80 26.85
CA ILE A 621 26.05 -28.55 26.27
C ILE A 621 25.05 -27.92 27.27
N THR A 622 25.19 -26.63 27.58
CA THR A 622 24.20 -25.85 28.35
C THR A 622 23.19 -25.15 27.43
N ASN A 623 22.00 -24.84 27.94
CA ASN A 623 20.88 -24.25 27.19
C ASN A 623 21.26 -22.96 26.41
N ASP A 624 22.22 -22.17 26.90
CA ASP A 624 22.69 -20.93 26.25
C ASP A 624 23.37 -21.16 24.89
N GLN A 625 24.03 -22.30 24.71
CA GLN A 625 24.67 -22.64 23.43
C GLN A 625 23.66 -23.10 22.37
N THR A 626 22.49 -23.57 22.81
CA THR A 626 21.39 -23.99 21.92
C THR A 626 20.61 -22.78 21.42
N ILE A 627 20.39 -21.77 22.26
CA ILE A 627 19.78 -20.49 21.88
C ILE A 627 20.66 -19.73 20.89
N THR A 628 21.98 -19.72 21.12
CA THR A 628 22.95 -19.11 20.19
C THR A 628 22.93 -19.77 18.82
N LEU A 629 22.80 -21.11 18.76
CA LEU A 629 22.69 -21.84 17.50
C LEU A 629 21.37 -21.55 16.76
N ILE A 630 20.25 -21.44 17.48
CA ILE A 630 18.94 -21.08 16.92
C ILE A 630 18.97 -19.66 16.32
N LEU A 631 19.63 -18.72 17.00
CA LEU A 631 19.84 -17.35 16.50
C LEU A 631 20.70 -17.32 15.22
N ILE A 632 21.78 -18.10 15.18
CA ILE A 632 22.63 -18.20 13.98
C ILE A 632 21.85 -18.78 12.80
N VAL A 633 20.99 -19.76 13.03
CA VAL A 633 20.13 -20.37 12.00
C VAL A 633 19.04 -19.41 11.51
N LEU A 634 18.43 -18.63 12.41
CA LEU A 634 17.46 -17.59 12.05
C LEU A 634 18.10 -16.46 11.24
N ILE A 635 19.30 -16.01 11.61
CA ILE A 635 20.08 -15.01 10.87
C ILE A 635 20.45 -15.54 9.47
N ALA A 636 20.83 -16.81 9.37
CA ALA A 636 21.12 -17.44 8.08
C ALA A 636 19.88 -17.57 7.18
N LEU A 637 18.70 -17.88 7.75
CA LEU A 637 17.43 -17.94 7.03
C LEU A 637 17.01 -16.56 6.51
N VAL A 638 17.16 -15.51 7.32
CA VAL A 638 16.90 -14.12 6.90
C VAL A 638 17.86 -13.69 5.78
N GLY A 639 19.15 -14.04 5.89
CA GLY A 639 20.15 -13.76 4.86
C GLY A 639 19.90 -14.47 3.53
N VAL A 640 19.48 -15.75 3.55
CA VAL A 640 19.14 -16.52 2.35
C VAL A 640 17.88 -15.96 1.67
N THR A 641 16.90 -15.52 2.45
CA THR A 641 15.66 -14.91 1.93
C THR A 641 15.92 -13.55 1.29
N ALA A 642 16.81 -12.74 1.88
CA ALA A 642 17.28 -11.49 1.30
C ALA A 642 18.08 -11.69 0.01
N TYR A 643 18.94 -12.71 -0.05
CA TYR A 643 19.71 -13.09 -1.24
C TYR A 643 18.81 -13.56 -2.39
N GLN A 644 17.80 -14.39 -2.11
CA GLN A 644 16.86 -14.84 -3.14
C GLN A 644 16.02 -13.70 -3.73
N TRP A 645 15.72 -12.66 -2.95
CA TRP A 645 15.02 -11.48 -3.43
C TRP A 645 15.90 -10.61 -4.35
N VAL A 646 17.17 -10.40 -3.98
CA VAL A 646 18.16 -9.69 -4.82
C VAL A 646 18.40 -10.42 -6.13
N MET A 647 18.49 -11.75 -6.12
CA MET A 647 18.65 -12.56 -7.33
C MET A 647 17.42 -12.48 -8.25
N ARG A 648 16.20 -12.41 -7.70
CA ARG A 648 14.97 -12.19 -8.49
C ARG A 648 14.91 -10.78 -9.08
N ARG A 649 15.51 -9.78 -8.45
CA ARG A 649 15.61 -8.40 -8.97
C ARG A 649 16.64 -8.33 -10.11
N SER A 650 17.84 -8.87 -9.88
CA SER A 650 18.90 -8.95 -10.89
C SER A 650 18.50 -9.73 -12.15
N LYS A 651 17.68 -10.79 -12.00
CA LYS A 651 17.20 -11.56 -13.16
C LYS A 651 16.13 -10.80 -13.96
N ARG A 652 15.36 -9.92 -13.32
CA ARG A 652 14.32 -9.08 -13.94
C ARG A 652 14.87 -7.81 -14.60
N GLU A 653 16.06 -7.36 -14.22
CA GLU A 653 16.76 -6.24 -14.87
C GLU A 653 17.66 -6.72 -16.03
N ALA A 654 17.88 -8.03 -16.15
CA ALA A 654 18.67 -8.67 -17.22
C ALA A 654 17.81 -9.35 -18.30
N GLU A 655 16.50 -9.48 -18.07
CA GLU A 655 15.46 -9.86 -19.03
C GLU A 655 14.76 -8.59 -19.50
#